data_AF-A0A2D5T499-F1
#
_entry.id   AF-A0A2D5T499-F1
#
_cell.length_a   1.000
_cell.length_b   1.000
_cell.length_c   1.000
_cell.angle_alpha   90.00
_cell.angle_beta   90.00
_cell.angle_gamma   90.00
#
_symmetry.space_group_name_H-M   'P 1'
#
loop_
_entity.id
_entity.type
_entity.pdbx_description
1 polymer ?
#
loop_
_entity_poly.entity_id
_entity_poly.type
_entity_poly.pdbx_seq_one_letter_code
_entity_poly.pdbx_strand_id
1 'polypeptide(L)'
;MNTQWTLLETKLVEQYLNTYIRELEIDLHQSAYEGSYQYALRLAHDNICVLFDLQHFSLTGYHSYSMPIAILDSKKTTVIEEIDVLLKHLCQSLSVISSPEKASQFYEKVSNSVYHCQQYVKGTKTELSTQQTREAFIVAEQGMLLGHPFHVTSKACQGFDADDLARYSPEMGASFKLHYFAVAPQFLKQRVIESYEIPLDPIMLEESKALLGKQFEKYHLLPCHPWQANYLLENEQVKSFLNDGLMISLGPMGETVWPTSSVRTVFAPEQGLFIKLALDVRITNFIRNNPPSHLERALDASEVIVQQNLEDGISRLKLLPELAYQTIENDALTASFAVLYRQGLNDSLRSQTRILGALVEESPIDGQMPLTDFLKEAALARNTTLNTSFLSQWWSAYLEASLLPTLRLFARSGVSLEAHLQNALMCFENGWPSMLVVRDMEGCSISQGKQPNLSVNSAASYSEEESWFRFKYYVVINHIAHVLSALARNHAITEQTLWSATRHFLEKVDSHDEAKSLAVALLNSDTLPAKGNLLSTLHGCGETPKWIEIKNPLQLEESRGSRALAESEVRVVTQLIEALIYEKVLVQKWQDEKLIIKLSEQLKYEMCAKKTAHFERIRIEPDTLSRHQAGQTQVVSLKQVMTDLAELELAENDVWLRFYDELHHTMQKHAQVLAATENQTTPLREMDYAHCEAKITNGHLYHPSFKSRLGFTLEDNALYGPELAKPFNLKWVAIELTELSANFGEGYNPYALAKNHFNDGQLLQIESQLQGYNTSLEKVMLIPIHPWQWQHIAQLYFVANKGVYPLDVEGHRYLPQQSIRTLSDFSDEKALSVKLALSITNTSTSRVLAPHTIANAGMISDWLCNLVAQSDAWLAVTKPIILREVAGVSVKSNPLLRAQYGALGCIWRESIFKYINNDESAVPVTGLMQVDVDGLPLISPWIEQYGLIPWLSELVDKVYIPVMHMLWQHGIAMESHAQNMLLIHKQGLPVQVALKDFHDGVRFSVGLLDKPELLPNLIESPKEHARVNPNSFLQTDCKDELRDFTQDALCFVNLAELGWFLERHFELDGIAFWSLVKSRIESYQSIHTHLSERFEVFDFFASKIDVEQLASRRFLPEQRLRVMSVANPLARAGGKND
;
A
#
# COMPACT_ATOMS: atom_id res chain seq x y z
N MET A 1 -12.08 16.91 37.31
CA MET A 1 -11.15 15.77 37.30
C MET A 1 -11.47 15.03 36.01
N ASN A 2 -10.61 15.10 35.00
CA ASN A 2 -10.83 14.38 33.73
C ASN A 2 -10.64 12.89 34.01
N THR A 3 -11.74 12.13 34.10
CA THR A 3 -11.74 10.68 34.12
C THR A 3 -11.28 10.19 32.75
N GLN A 4 -10.00 9.80 32.67
CA GLN A 4 -9.40 9.24 31.46
C GLN A 4 -9.78 7.75 31.41
N TRP A 5 -10.35 7.30 30.29
CA TRP A 5 -10.66 5.89 30.03
C TRP A 5 -9.44 5.01 30.31
N THR A 6 -9.63 3.95 31.10
CA THR A 6 -8.58 2.95 31.29
C THR A 6 -8.39 2.12 30.02
N LEU A 7 -7.23 1.48 29.88
CA LEU A 7 -6.96 0.62 28.73
C LEU A 7 -7.90 -0.60 28.70
N LEU A 8 -8.19 -1.20 29.86
CA LEU A 8 -9.21 -2.25 29.99
C LEU A 8 -10.56 -1.80 29.45
N GLU A 9 -11.06 -0.64 29.88
CA GLU A 9 -12.36 -0.13 29.41
C GLU A 9 -12.34 0.14 27.91
N THR A 10 -11.22 0.64 27.37
CA THR A 10 -11.04 0.85 25.92
C THR A 10 -11.15 -0.48 25.16
N LYS A 11 -10.49 -1.55 25.64
CA LYS A 11 -10.56 -2.88 25.00
C LYS A 11 -11.91 -3.56 25.13
N LEU A 12 -12.59 -3.35 26.25
CA LEU A 12 -13.97 -3.79 26.39
C LEU A 12 -14.87 -3.04 25.39
N VAL A 13 -14.77 -1.71 25.28
CA VAL A 13 -15.51 -0.94 24.27
C VAL A 13 -15.29 -1.48 22.86
N GLU A 14 -14.03 -1.76 22.48
CA GLU A 14 -13.70 -2.42 21.21
C GLU A 14 -14.48 -3.74 21.06
N GLN A 15 -14.39 -4.65 22.04
CA GLN A 15 -15.09 -5.94 22.02
C GLN A 15 -16.61 -5.78 21.83
N TYR A 16 -17.24 -4.87 22.56
CA TYR A 16 -18.69 -4.66 22.50
C TYR A 16 -19.15 -4.01 21.21
N LEU A 17 -18.52 -2.91 20.78
CA LEU A 17 -18.90 -2.22 19.54
C LEU A 17 -18.61 -3.07 18.32
N ASN A 18 -17.46 -3.73 18.24
CA ASN A 18 -17.13 -4.63 17.13
C ASN A 18 -18.16 -5.76 17.02
N THR A 19 -18.54 -6.38 18.15
CA THR A 19 -19.56 -7.44 18.15
C THR A 19 -20.92 -6.91 17.74
N TYR A 20 -21.33 -5.75 18.27
CA TYR A 20 -22.63 -5.15 17.97
C TYR A 20 -22.74 -4.75 16.48
N ILE A 21 -21.76 -4.04 15.95
CA ILE A 21 -21.71 -3.58 14.55
C ILE A 21 -21.71 -4.78 13.60
N ARG A 22 -20.85 -5.78 13.88
CA ARG A 22 -20.70 -6.94 12.99
C ARG A 22 -21.94 -7.82 12.99
N GLU A 23 -22.49 -8.15 14.16
CA GLU A 23 -23.63 -9.07 14.24
C GLU A 23 -24.97 -8.45 13.85
N LEU A 24 -25.10 -7.12 13.90
CA LEU A 24 -26.26 -6.41 13.38
C LEU A 24 -26.05 -5.90 11.94
N GLU A 25 -24.96 -6.31 11.29
CA GLU A 25 -24.64 -6.00 9.89
C GLU A 25 -24.68 -4.50 9.58
N ILE A 26 -24.15 -3.68 10.50
CA ILE A 26 -24.19 -2.23 10.39
C ILE A 26 -23.07 -1.74 9.46
N ASP A 27 -23.45 -1.05 8.40
CA ASP A 27 -22.51 -0.46 7.45
C ASP A 27 -21.95 0.88 7.98
N LEU A 28 -20.67 0.86 8.38
CA LEU A 28 -19.98 2.05 8.87
C LEU A 28 -19.80 3.13 7.81
N HIS A 29 -19.76 2.79 6.51
CA HIS A 29 -19.68 3.81 5.45
C HIS A 29 -20.94 4.67 5.37
N GLN A 30 -22.10 4.09 5.70
CA GLN A 30 -23.38 4.80 5.79
C GLN A 30 -23.56 5.53 7.14
N SER A 31 -22.63 5.32 8.07
CA SER A 31 -22.66 5.91 9.40
C SER A 31 -21.76 7.15 9.52
N ALA A 32 -21.25 7.67 8.39
CA ALA A 32 -20.44 8.89 8.37
C ALA A 32 -21.22 10.08 8.96
N TYR A 33 -20.54 10.88 9.78
CA TYR A 33 -21.13 12.00 10.50
C TYR A 33 -20.36 13.30 10.22
N GLU A 34 -21.08 14.33 9.76
CA GLU A 34 -20.51 15.66 9.51
C GLU A 34 -20.47 16.47 10.82
N GLY A 35 -19.61 16.07 11.76
CA GLY A 35 -19.46 16.72 13.06
C GLY A 35 -18.04 16.63 13.62
N SER A 36 -17.90 16.76 14.95
CA SER A 36 -16.62 16.60 15.65
C SER A 36 -16.13 15.14 15.73
N TYR A 37 -16.95 14.19 15.28
CA TYR A 37 -16.68 12.76 15.17
C TYR A 37 -16.99 12.32 13.74
N GLN A 38 -16.28 11.31 13.26
CA GLN A 38 -16.38 10.75 11.91
C GLN A 38 -17.58 9.81 11.76
N TYR A 39 -17.99 9.12 12.84
CA TYR A 39 -19.05 8.12 12.77
C TYR A 39 -20.15 8.36 13.81
N ALA A 40 -21.39 8.04 13.43
CA ALA A 40 -22.57 8.05 14.28
C ALA A 40 -23.37 6.75 14.13
N LEU A 41 -23.29 5.88 15.13
CA LEU A 41 -24.06 4.64 15.23
C LEU A 41 -25.44 4.92 15.85
N ARG A 42 -26.49 4.85 15.04
CA ARG A 42 -27.87 5.05 15.52
C ARG A 42 -28.38 3.81 16.25
N LEU A 43 -28.85 3.98 17.48
CA LEU A 43 -29.46 2.91 18.28
C LEU A 43 -30.97 2.82 17.98
N ALA A 44 -31.50 1.59 17.99
CA ALA A 44 -32.88 1.33 17.53
C ALA A 44 -33.98 1.75 18.52
N HIS A 45 -33.66 1.84 19.82
CA HIS A 45 -34.67 1.97 20.89
C HIS A 45 -34.97 3.41 21.30
N ASP A 46 -34.05 4.35 21.06
CA ASP A 46 -34.17 5.76 21.43
C ASP A 46 -33.49 6.56 20.31
N ASN A 47 -33.87 7.81 20.02
CA ASN A 47 -33.22 8.66 19.00
C ASN A 47 -31.78 9.10 19.41
N ILE A 48 -31.00 8.13 19.87
CA ILE A 48 -29.68 8.20 20.45
C ILE A 48 -28.70 7.67 19.40
N CYS A 49 -27.65 8.44 19.15
CA CYS A 49 -26.51 7.97 18.37
C CYS A 49 -25.27 7.86 19.25
N VAL A 50 -24.52 6.77 19.13
CA VAL A 50 -23.16 6.66 19.68
C VAL A 50 -22.21 7.27 18.66
N LEU A 51 -21.49 8.31 19.04
CA LEU A 51 -20.50 9.01 18.22
C LEU A 51 -19.09 8.53 18.57
N PHE A 52 -18.27 8.25 17.57
CA PHE A 52 -16.89 7.79 17.75
C PHE A 52 -16.04 8.07 16.51
N ASP A 53 -14.72 8.04 16.71
CA ASP A 53 -13.72 8.01 15.66
C ASP A 53 -13.01 6.64 15.68
N LEU A 54 -12.49 6.22 14.53
CA LEU A 54 -11.70 4.99 14.43
C LEU A 54 -10.21 5.32 14.42
N GLN A 55 -9.43 4.59 15.21
CA GLN A 55 -7.98 4.54 15.06
C GLN A 55 -7.58 3.54 13.97
N HIS A 56 -8.33 2.45 13.86
CA HIS A 56 -8.13 1.40 12.87
C HIS A 56 -9.47 0.94 12.31
N PHE A 57 -9.59 0.96 10.99
CA PHE A 57 -10.70 0.35 10.28
C PHE A 57 -10.32 -1.07 9.84
N SER A 58 -11.15 -2.05 10.20
CA SER A 58 -10.95 -3.45 9.84
C SER A 58 -11.97 -3.92 8.82
N LEU A 59 -11.52 -4.70 7.84
CA LEU A 59 -12.40 -5.29 6.82
C LEU A 59 -13.22 -6.47 7.35
N THR A 60 -12.82 -7.02 8.49
CA THR A 60 -13.48 -8.17 9.16
C THR A 60 -14.11 -7.81 10.50
N GLY A 61 -14.14 -6.51 10.83
CA GLY A 61 -14.85 -5.96 11.98
C GLY A 61 -14.00 -5.75 13.24
N TYR A 62 -12.68 -6.01 13.22
CA TYR A 62 -11.76 -5.81 14.35
C TYR A 62 -11.34 -4.33 14.50
N HIS A 63 -12.31 -3.41 14.52
CA HIS A 63 -12.03 -1.97 14.60
C HIS A 63 -11.36 -1.59 15.94
N SER A 64 -10.58 -0.50 15.94
CA SER A 64 -10.16 0.19 17.17
C SER A 64 -10.65 1.63 17.17
N TYR A 65 -10.93 2.17 18.35
CA TYR A 65 -11.67 3.42 18.53
C TYR A 65 -10.79 4.47 19.20
N SER A 66 -10.87 5.71 18.71
CA SER A 66 -10.27 6.85 19.41
C SER A 66 -11.18 7.25 20.57
N MET A 67 -10.59 7.45 21.74
CA MET A 67 -11.30 7.97 22.91
C MET A 67 -11.18 9.50 22.97
N PRO A 68 -12.20 10.20 23.51
CA PRO A 68 -13.43 9.67 24.08
C PRO A 68 -14.50 9.33 23.03
N ILE A 69 -15.47 8.48 23.41
CA ILE A 69 -16.73 8.29 22.67
C ILE A 69 -17.85 9.11 23.30
N ALA A 70 -18.90 9.42 22.54
CA ALA A 70 -20.01 10.26 23.00
C ALA A 70 -21.37 9.71 22.62
N ILE A 71 -22.41 10.25 23.26
CA ILE A 71 -23.81 10.03 22.94
C ILE A 71 -24.43 11.33 22.46
N LEU A 72 -25.14 11.27 21.33
CA LEU A 72 -26.00 12.32 20.82
C LEU A 72 -27.47 11.97 21.14
N ASP A 73 -28.09 12.74 22.02
CA ASP A 73 -29.54 12.69 22.31
C ASP A 73 -30.15 14.07 22.08
N SER A 74 -31.20 14.16 21.25
CA SER A 74 -32.01 15.36 21.10
C SER A 74 -31.20 16.65 20.84
N LYS A 75 -30.13 16.53 20.03
CA LYS A 75 -29.11 17.55 19.68
C LYS A 75 -28.06 17.89 20.75
N LYS A 76 -28.06 17.20 21.89
CA LYS A 76 -27.02 17.34 22.92
C LYS A 76 -26.02 16.19 22.80
N THR A 77 -24.76 16.55 22.57
CA THR A 77 -23.64 15.60 22.63
C THR A 77 -23.10 15.55 24.06
N THR A 78 -23.03 14.35 24.64
CA THR A 78 -22.47 14.11 25.97
C THR A 78 -21.40 13.03 25.87
N VAL A 79 -20.18 13.33 26.33
CA VAL A 79 -19.09 12.35 26.38
C VAL A 79 -19.45 11.23 27.35
N ILE A 80 -19.19 9.99 26.97
CA ILE A 80 -19.33 8.84 27.86
C ILE A 80 -18.07 8.77 28.73
N GLU A 81 -18.25 8.77 30.05
CA GLU A 81 -17.15 8.68 31.04
C GLU A 81 -16.99 7.27 31.63
N GLU A 82 -18.03 6.44 31.57
CA GLU A 82 -18.05 5.09 32.13
C GLU A 82 -18.61 4.08 31.11
N ILE A 83 -17.95 2.93 30.99
CA ILE A 83 -18.36 1.88 30.05
C ILE A 83 -19.80 1.40 30.27
N ASP A 84 -20.27 1.35 31.52
CA ASP A 84 -21.62 0.90 31.87
C ASP A 84 -22.72 1.74 31.19
N VAL A 85 -22.46 3.02 30.93
CA VAL A 85 -23.39 3.89 30.20
C VAL A 85 -23.52 3.42 28.75
N LEU A 86 -22.41 3.15 28.06
CA LEU A 86 -22.43 2.60 26.70
C LEU A 86 -23.16 1.25 26.68
N LEU A 87 -22.80 0.35 27.59
CA LEU A 87 -23.35 -1.01 27.64
C LEU A 87 -24.85 -1.02 27.88
N LYS A 88 -25.36 -0.14 28.75
CA LYS A 88 -26.81 0.02 28.97
C LYS A 88 -27.52 0.41 27.69
N HIS A 89 -27.04 1.43 26.97
CA HIS A 89 -27.68 1.89 25.74
C HIS A 89 -27.62 0.83 24.62
N LEU A 90 -26.47 0.18 24.44
CA LEU A 90 -26.34 -0.92 23.49
C LEU A 90 -27.28 -2.09 23.84
N CYS A 91 -27.30 -2.55 25.08
CA CYS A 91 -28.16 -3.68 25.48
C CYS A 91 -29.66 -3.31 25.42
N GLN A 92 -30.04 -2.10 25.83
CA GLN A 92 -31.43 -1.63 25.71
C GLN A 92 -31.88 -1.60 24.25
N SER A 93 -31.02 -1.19 23.32
CA SER A 93 -31.32 -1.22 21.89
C SER A 93 -31.66 -2.62 21.36
N LEU A 94 -31.10 -3.67 21.96
CA LEU A 94 -31.34 -5.07 21.56
C LEU A 94 -32.75 -5.56 21.92
N SER A 95 -33.50 -4.81 22.75
CA SER A 95 -34.90 -5.11 23.05
C SER A 95 -35.78 -5.07 21.80
N VAL A 96 -35.42 -4.26 20.79
CA VAL A 96 -36.14 -4.12 19.51
C VAL A 96 -36.14 -5.42 18.71
N ILE A 97 -35.07 -6.20 18.77
CA ILE A 97 -34.92 -7.49 18.07
C ILE A 97 -35.15 -8.70 18.98
N SER A 98 -35.50 -8.47 20.25
CA SER A 98 -35.72 -9.52 21.25
C SER A 98 -36.91 -9.19 22.18
N SER A 99 -36.68 -9.10 23.49
CA SER A 99 -37.64 -8.56 24.47
C SER A 99 -36.89 -7.77 25.54
N PRO A 100 -37.55 -6.81 26.22
CA PRO A 100 -36.92 -6.06 27.32
C PRO A 100 -36.34 -6.96 28.42
N GLU A 101 -37.01 -8.08 28.73
CA GLU A 101 -36.55 -9.05 29.74
C GLU A 101 -35.27 -9.75 29.28
N LYS A 102 -35.22 -10.21 28.02
CA LYS A 102 -34.02 -10.86 27.45
C LYS A 102 -32.84 -9.89 27.35
N ALA A 103 -33.09 -8.65 26.93
CA ALA A 103 -32.07 -7.61 26.90
C ALA A 103 -31.52 -7.30 28.31
N SER A 104 -32.37 -7.27 29.33
CA SER A 104 -31.95 -7.09 30.73
C SER A 104 -31.10 -8.25 31.24
N GLN A 105 -31.54 -9.50 31.01
CA GLN A 105 -30.76 -10.70 31.37
C GLN A 105 -29.42 -10.76 30.62
N PHE A 106 -29.39 -10.29 29.37
CA PHE A 106 -28.17 -10.19 28.59
C PHE A 106 -27.21 -9.15 29.18
N TYR A 107 -27.72 -7.97 29.57
CA TYR A 107 -26.94 -6.92 30.24
C TYR A 107 -26.32 -7.42 31.56
N GLU A 108 -27.02 -8.23 32.34
CA GLU A 108 -26.48 -8.84 33.57
C GLU A 108 -25.28 -9.76 33.28
N LYS A 109 -25.36 -10.59 32.23
CA LYS A 109 -24.24 -11.45 31.80
C LYS A 109 -23.05 -10.64 31.31
N VAL A 110 -23.32 -9.58 30.55
CA VAL A 110 -22.31 -8.63 30.07
C VAL A 110 -21.61 -7.95 31.25
N SER A 111 -22.37 -7.43 32.20
CA SER A 111 -21.84 -6.79 33.41
C SER A 111 -21.01 -7.77 34.24
N ASN A 112 -21.43 -9.03 34.35
CA ASN A 112 -20.67 -10.08 35.00
C ASN A 112 -19.33 -10.36 34.28
N SER A 113 -19.31 -10.34 32.95
CA SER A 113 -18.07 -10.48 32.17
C SER A 113 -17.12 -9.31 32.43
N VAL A 114 -17.62 -8.06 32.39
CA VAL A 114 -16.83 -6.86 32.70
C VAL A 114 -16.24 -6.93 34.11
N TYR A 115 -17.06 -7.31 35.10
CA TYR A 115 -16.61 -7.49 36.48
C TYR A 115 -15.45 -8.48 36.57
N HIS A 116 -15.54 -9.64 35.92
CA HIS A 116 -14.46 -10.63 35.92
C HIS A 116 -13.20 -10.11 35.24
N CYS A 117 -13.30 -9.45 34.08
CA CYS A 117 -12.14 -8.82 33.43
C CYS A 117 -11.45 -7.81 34.36
N GLN A 118 -12.23 -7.01 35.11
CA GLN A 118 -11.69 -6.10 36.11
C GLN A 118 -11.00 -6.84 37.27
N GLN A 119 -11.57 -7.96 37.75
CA GLN A 119 -10.93 -8.78 38.78
C GLN A 119 -9.63 -9.39 38.27
N TYR A 120 -9.62 -9.93 37.05
CA TYR A 120 -8.43 -10.48 36.43
C TYR A 120 -7.33 -9.42 36.35
N VAL A 121 -7.60 -8.27 35.73
CA VAL A 121 -6.60 -7.17 35.63
C VAL A 121 -6.10 -6.70 37.00
N LYS A 122 -6.95 -6.69 38.04
CA LYS A 122 -6.52 -6.34 39.42
C LYS A 122 -5.70 -7.43 40.10
N GLY A 123 -6.02 -8.70 39.85
CA GLY A 123 -5.41 -9.88 40.47
C GLY A 123 -4.16 -10.38 39.75
N THR A 124 -4.01 -10.03 38.46
CA THR A 124 -2.80 -10.28 37.66
C THR A 124 -1.62 -9.58 38.35
N LYS A 125 -0.65 -10.37 38.84
CA LYS A 125 0.61 -9.80 39.35
C LYS A 125 1.29 -9.04 38.21
N THR A 126 1.77 -7.84 38.48
CA THR A 126 2.53 -6.97 37.56
C THR A 126 3.77 -7.62 36.93
N GLU A 127 4.11 -8.84 37.32
CA GLU A 127 5.22 -9.63 36.81
C GLU A 127 4.92 -10.36 35.48
N LEU A 128 3.66 -10.54 35.08
CA LEU A 128 3.24 -11.15 33.80
C LEU A 128 3.54 -10.24 32.60
N SER A 129 4.82 -9.96 32.36
CA SER A 129 5.31 -9.20 31.22
C SER A 129 5.21 -9.99 29.91
N THR A 130 5.17 -9.30 28.76
CA THR A 130 5.22 -9.94 27.43
C THR A 130 6.39 -10.92 27.28
N GLN A 131 7.52 -10.61 27.93
CA GLN A 131 8.70 -11.46 27.98
C GLN A 131 8.42 -12.81 28.64
N GLN A 132 7.69 -12.86 29.75
CA GLN A 132 7.37 -14.13 30.41
C GLN A 132 6.37 -14.96 29.60
N THR A 133 5.40 -14.31 28.96
CA THR A 133 4.48 -14.95 27.99
C THR A 133 5.25 -15.55 26.82
N ARG A 134 6.32 -14.88 26.37
CA ARG A 134 7.25 -15.41 25.37
C ARG A 134 8.10 -16.56 25.91
N GLU A 135 8.54 -16.53 27.16
CA GLU A 135 9.50 -17.52 27.71
C GLU A 135 8.84 -18.81 28.23
N ALA A 136 7.59 -18.76 28.72
CA ALA A 136 6.95 -19.90 29.38
C ALA A 136 5.58 -20.27 28.78
N PHE A 137 5.44 -21.54 28.39
CA PHE A 137 4.20 -22.11 27.82
C PHE A 137 2.97 -21.85 28.71
N ILE A 138 3.08 -22.11 30.02
CA ILE A 138 1.96 -21.97 30.95
C ILE A 138 1.56 -20.51 31.16
N VAL A 139 2.53 -19.60 31.17
CA VAL A 139 2.24 -18.16 31.26
C VAL A 139 1.40 -17.72 30.07
N ALA A 140 1.71 -18.18 28.86
CA ALA A 140 0.89 -17.90 27.69
C ALA A 140 -0.52 -18.50 27.79
N GLU A 141 -0.67 -19.74 28.29
CA GLU A 141 -2.00 -20.34 28.53
C GLU A 141 -2.86 -19.56 29.52
N GLN A 142 -2.21 -18.89 30.47
CA GLN A 142 -2.82 -18.12 31.56
C GLN A 142 -2.92 -16.62 31.25
N GLY A 143 -2.41 -16.17 30.10
CA GLY A 143 -2.29 -14.75 29.76
C GLY A 143 -3.51 -14.09 29.08
N MET A 144 -4.59 -14.84 28.80
CA MET A 144 -5.77 -14.30 28.12
C MET A 144 -6.76 -13.68 29.12
N LEU A 145 -6.71 -12.36 29.31
CA LEU A 145 -7.53 -11.62 30.27
C LEU A 145 -8.90 -11.20 29.71
N LEU A 146 -9.01 -10.97 28.40
CA LEU A 146 -10.22 -10.46 27.74
C LEU A 146 -11.02 -11.56 27.04
N GLY A 147 -10.35 -12.59 26.53
CA GLY A 147 -11.00 -13.70 25.85
C GLY A 147 -11.34 -13.38 24.39
N HIS A 148 -12.40 -14.00 23.86
CA HIS A 148 -12.70 -13.89 22.43
C HIS A 148 -13.22 -12.49 22.05
N PRO A 149 -12.63 -11.80 21.05
CA PRO A 149 -12.91 -10.39 20.75
C PRO A 149 -14.30 -10.12 20.17
N PHE A 150 -14.97 -11.17 19.68
CA PHE A 150 -16.37 -11.11 19.27
C PHE A 150 -17.29 -11.97 20.14
N HIS A 151 -17.01 -12.06 21.43
CA HIS A 151 -17.88 -12.73 22.38
C HIS A 151 -17.93 -11.91 23.68
N VAL A 152 -18.92 -11.04 23.74
CA VAL A 152 -19.17 -10.03 24.80
C VAL A 152 -19.50 -10.57 26.19
N THR A 153 -19.59 -11.90 26.33
CA THR A 153 -19.77 -12.61 27.61
C THR A 153 -18.71 -13.70 27.78
N SER A 154 -17.56 -13.58 27.10
CA SER A 154 -16.48 -14.56 27.09
C SER A 154 -15.87 -14.82 28.47
N LYS A 155 -15.90 -13.83 29.36
CA LYS A 155 -15.45 -13.94 30.76
C LYS A 155 -16.59 -13.99 31.77
N ALA A 156 -17.83 -14.14 31.32
CA ALA A 156 -18.95 -14.36 32.24
C ALA A 156 -18.80 -15.72 32.93
N CYS A 157 -18.89 -15.72 34.26
CA CYS A 157 -18.78 -16.90 35.10
C CYS A 157 -19.84 -16.84 36.22
N GLN A 158 -20.63 -17.91 36.34
CA GLN A 158 -21.63 -18.07 37.40
C GLN A 158 -21.40 -19.42 38.09
N GLY A 159 -21.05 -19.37 39.38
CA GLY A 159 -20.75 -20.56 40.20
C GLY A 159 -19.46 -20.44 40.99
N PHE A 160 -18.51 -19.62 40.52
CA PHE A 160 -17.30 -19.26 41.28
C PHE A 160 -17.53 -18.00 42.11
N ASP A 161 -17.08 -18.03 43.35
CA ASP A 161 -16.85 -16.83 44.16
C ASP A 161 -15.43 -16.25 43.93
N ALA A 162 -15.09 -15.19 44.67
CA ALA A 162 -13.78 -14.56 44.53
C ALA A 162 -12.60 -15.47 44.93
N ASP A 163 -12.80 -16.36 45.91
CA ASP A 163 -11.77 -17.30 46.35
C ASP A 163 -11.59 -18.42 45.34
N ASP A 164 -12.68 -18.89 44.71
CA ASP A 164 -12.65 -19.86 43.62
C ASP A 164 -11.92 -19.32 42.39
N LEU A 165 -12.16 -18.05 42.02
CA LEU A 165 -11.42 -17.39 40.94
C LEU A 165 -9.91 -17.40 41.21
N ALA A 166 -9.51 -17.05 42.44
CA ALA A 166 -8.08 -17.05 42.80
C ALA A 166 -7.47 -18.46 42.80
N ARG A 167 -8.23 -19.49 43.18
CA ARG A 167 -7.75 -20.87 43.26
C ARG A 167 -7.71 -21.62 41.94
N TYR A 168 -8.62 -21.30 41.01
CA TYR A 168 -8.89 -22.16 39.86
C TYR A 168 -8.85 -21.43 38.50
N SER A 169 -8.90 -20.10 38.45
CA SER A 169 -8.90 -19.39 37.17
C SER A 169 -7.49 -19.26 36.57
N PRO A 170 -7.31 -19.56 35.27
CA PRO A 170 -6.02 -19.43 34.60
C PRO A 170 -5.51 -17.98 34.62
N GLU A 171 -6.39 -16.98 34.46
CA GLU A 171 -6.05 -15.56 34.43
C GLU A 171 -5.45 -15.03 35.75
N MET A 172 -5.64 -15.78 36.84
CA MET A 172 -5.07 -15.49 38.16
C MET A 172 -3.75 -16.22 38.41
N GLY A 173 -3.23 -16.96 37.42
CA GLY A 173 -2.02 -17.77 37.55
C GLY A 173 -2.21 -19.00 38.44
N ALA A 174 -3.43 -19.54 38.49
CA ALA A 174 -3.80 -20.63 39.38
C ALA A 174 -2.99 -21.92 39.08
N SER A 175 -2.79 -22.74 40.11
CA SER A 175 -2.33 -24.11 40.02
C SER A 175 -2.85 -24.90 41.22
N PHE A 176 -3.12 -26.20 41.04
CA PHE A 176 -3.71 -27.03 42.09
C PHE A 176 -3.39 -28.51 41.88
N LYS A 177 -3.66 -29.34 42.90
CA LYS A 177 -3.68 -30.80 42.76
C LYS A 177 -5.09 -31.26 42.42
N LEU A 178 -5.22 -32.30 41.60
CA LEU A 178 -6.52 -32.90 41.27
C LEU A 178 -7.09 -33.65 42.48
N HIS A 179 -8.42 -33.66 42.58
CA HIS A 179 -9.12 -34.51 43.54
C HIS A 179 -9.36 -35.88 42.90
N TYR A 180 -9.08 -36.96 43.61
CA TYR A 180 -9.30 -38.31 43.06
C TYR A 180 -10.43 -39.04 43.78
N PHE A 181 -11.22 -39.79 43.00
CA PHE A 181 -12.16 -40.78 43.49
C PHE A 181 -11.65 -42.18 43.15
N ALA A 182 -11.66 -43.09 44.12
CA ALA A 182 -11.48 -44.52 43.87
C ALA A 182 -12.85 -45.15 43.57
N VAL A 183 -13.06 -45.64 42.35
CA VAL A 183 -14.33 -46.11 41.80
C VAL A 183 -14.28 -47.62 41.55
N ALA A 184 -15.30 -48.35 41.96
CA ALA A 184 -15.35 -49.80 41.77
C ALA A 184 -15.39 -50.14 40.26
N PRO A 185 -14.68 -51.18 39.79
CA PRO A 185 -14.54 -51.50 38.36
C PRO A 185 -15.88 -51.65 37.62
N GLN A 186 -16.89 -52.23 38.27
CA GLN A 186 -18.22 -52.40 37.68
C GLN A 186 -19.01 -51.08 37.51
N PHE A 187 -18.53 -49.99 38.09
CA PHE A 187 -19.16 -48.67 38.05
C PHE A 187 -18.36 -47.67 37.21
N LEU A 188 -17.20 -48.08 36.67
CA LEU A 188 -16.37 -47.27 35.79
C LEU A 188 -16.76 -47.50 34.33
N LYS A 189 -16.93 -46.41 33.58
CA LYS A 189 -17.05 -46.43 32.12
C LYS A 189 -15.83 -45.75 31.51
N GLN A 190 -15.19 -46.39 30.54
CA GLN A 190 -14.02 -45.84 29.87
C GLN A 190 -13.94 -46.29 28.40
N ARG A 191 -13.34 -45.45 27.57
CA ARG A 191 -12.92 -45.75 26.20
C ARG A 191 -11.51 -45.24 26.00
N VAL A 192 -10.66 -46.04 25.35
CA VAL A 192 -9.26 -45.72 25.05
C VAL A 192 -9.01 -46.07 23.59
N ILE A 193 -8.27 -45.22 22.88
CA ILE A 193 -7.88 -45.48 21.49
C ILE A 193 -6.95 -46.71 21.45
N GLU A 194 -7.18 -47.58 20.46
CA GLU A 194 -6.35 -48.77 20.23
C GLU A 194 -4.85 -48.38 20.12
N SER A 195 -3.98 -49.09 20.85
CA SER A 195 -2.53 -48.84 20.98
C SER A 195 -2.10 -47.78 22.02
N TYR A 196 -3.03 -47.19 22.77
CA TYR A 196 -2.71 -46.28 23.88
C TYR A 196 -3.16 -46.83 25.23
N GLU A 197 -2.47 -46.39 26.29
CA GLU A 197 -2.89 -46.54 27.68
C GLU A 197 -2.95 -45.14 28.30
N ILE A 198 -3.81 -44.95 29.30
CA ILE A 198 -3.87 -43.69 30.04
C ILE A 198 -2.65 -43.64 30.97
N PRO A 199 -1.70 -42.70 30.79
CA PRO A 199 -0.60 -42.54 31.73
C PRO A 199 -1.15 -42.25 33.13
N LEU A 200 -0.64 -42.97 34.13
CA LEU A 200 -1.02 -42.76 35.52
C LEU A 200 0.06 -41.92 36.22
N ASP A 201 -0.37 -40.91 36.97
CA ASP A 201 0.50 -40.13 37.84
C ASP A 201 1.17 -41.03 38.91
N PRO A 202 2.51 -41.16 38.90
CA PRO A 202 3.24 -41.98 39.88
C PRO A 202 3.06 -41.52 41.32
N ILE A 203 2.98 -40.19 41.57
CA ILE A 203 2.82 -39.60 42.90
C ILE A 203 1.44 -39.95 43.43
N MET A 204 0.41 -39.73 42.60
CA MET A 204 -0.96 -40.08 42.93
C MET A 204 -1.12 -41.58 43.21
N LEU A 205 -0.45 -42.44 42.43
CA LEU A 205 -0.47 -43.89 42.66
C LEU A 205 0.12 -44.28 44.01
N GLU A 206 1.24 -43.68 44.41
CA GLU A 206 1.87 -43.93 45.71
C GLU A 206 0.98 -43.43 46.86
N GLU A 207 0.48 -42.20 46.77
CA GLU A 207 -0.43 -41.59 47.75
C GLU A 207 -1.73 -42.41 47.91
N SER A 208 -2.31 -42.88 46.79
CA SER A 208 -3.52 -43.70 46.78
C SER A 208 -3.29 -45.09 47.39
N LYS A 209 -2.16 -45.74 47.11
CA LYS A 209 -1.78 -47.04 47.71
C LYS A 209 -1.60 -46.92 49.22
N ALA A 210 -0.98 -45.84 49.68
CA ALA A 210 -0.80 -45.56 51.10
C ALA A 210 -2.15 -45.36 51.81
N LEU A 211 -3.10 -44.65 51.17
CA LEU A 211 -4.41 -44.38 51.74
C LEU A 211 -5.34 -45.62 51.76
N LEU A 212 -5.40 -46.37 50.66
CA LEU A 212 -6.33 -47.50 50.49
C LEU A 212 -5.78 -48.84 51.00
N GLY A 213 -4.45 -48.97 51.15
CA GLY A 213 -3.79 -50.19 51.57
C GLY A 213 -4.20 -51.40 50.71
N LYS A 214 -4.66 -52.49 51.35
CA LYS A 214 -5.08 -53.72 50.65
C LYS A 214 -6.33 -53.53 49.77
N GLN A 215 -7.07 -52.43 49.92
CA GLN A 215 -8.25 -52.17 49.10
C GLN A 215 -7.91 -51.56 47.74
N PHE A 216 -6.68 -51.07 47.53
CA PHE A 216 -6.26 -50.39 46.30
C PHE A 216 -6.61 -51.19 45.03
N GLU A 217 -6.31 -52.49 45.02
CA GLU A 217 -6.58 -53.40 43.88
C GLU A 217 -8.07 -53.61 43.55
N LYS A 218 -8.99 -53.10 44.40
CA LYS A 218 -10.44 -53.20 44.20
C LYS A 218 -11.04 -51.99 43.49
N TYR A 219 -10.25 -50.94 43.22
CA TYR A 219 -10.75 -49.66 42.71
C TYR A 219 -9.89 -49.15 41.56
N HIS A 220 -10.51 -48.38 40.67
CA HIS A 220 -9.84 -47.55 39.67
C HIS A 220 -9.87 -46.09 40.11
N LEU A 221 -8.85 -45.32 39.72
CA LEU A 221 -8.70 -43.93 40.13
C LEU A 221 -9.27 -43.03 39.05
N LEU A 222 -10.20 -42.15 39.43
CA LEU A 222 -10.87 -41.19 38.55
C LEU A 222 -10.54 -39.76 39.03
N PRO A 223 -9.79 -38.97 38.24
CA PRO A 223 -9.53 -37.57 38.57
C PRO A 223 -10.80 -36.73 38.48
N CYS A 224 -10.83 -35.66 39.25
CA CYS A 224 -11.90 -34.69 39.31
C CYS A 224 -11.32 -33.30 39.63
N HIS A 225 -11.91 -32.26 39.07
CA HIS A 225 -11.55 -30.89 39.45
C HIS A 225 -11.90 -30.68 40.94
N PRO A 226 -11.04 -30.07 41.78
CA PRO A 226 -11.31 -29.94 43.22
C PRO A 226 -12.64 -29.23 43.55
N TRP A 227 -12.96 -28.15 42.83
CA TRP A 227 -14.26 -27.49 42.93
C TRP A 227 -15.42 -28.44 42.59
N GLN A 228 -15.28 -29.21 41.51
CA GLN A 228 -16.30 -30.17 41.06
C GLN A 228 -16.48 -31.29 42.08
N ALA A 229 -15.39 -31.78 42.67
CA ALA A 229 -15.45 -32.80 43.72
C ALA A 229 -16.26 -32.30 44.93
N ASN A 230 -16.02 -31.07 45.39
CA ASN A 230 -16.78 -30.48 46.50
C ASN A 230 -18.27 -30.36 46.14
N TYR A 231 -18.58 -29.87 44.93
CA TYR A 231 -19.95 -29.80 44.42
C TYR A 231 -20.63 -31.18 44.38
N LEU A 232 -19.92 -32.21 43.92
CA LEU A 232 -20.44 -33.58 43.81
C LEU A 232 -20.61 -34.25 45.18
N LEU A 233 -19.74 -33.97 46.16
CA LEU A 233 -19.85 -34.53 47.51
C LEU A 233 -21.14 -34.09 48.24
N GLU A 234 -21.72 -32.96 47.83
CA GLU A 234 -23.01 -32.49 48.34
C GLU A 234 -24.21 -33.19 47.67
N ASN A 235 -24.02 -33.86 46.53
CA ASN A 235 -25.08 -34.54 45.77
C ASN A 235 -25.54 -35.83 46.47
N GLU A 236 -26.86 -35.99 46.62
CA GLU A 236 -27.46 -37.13 47.33
C GLU A 236 -27.16 -38.50 46.69
N GLN A 237 -27.07 -38.59 45.37
CA GLN A 237 -26.69 -39.86 44.71
C GLN A 237 -25.23 -40.22 44.98
N VAL A 238 -24.34 -39.22 44.95
CA VAL A 238 -22.90 -39.43 45.25
C VAL A 238 -22.72 -39.86 46.71
N LYS A 239 -23.46 -39.28 47.66
CA LYS A 239 -23.47 -39.73 49.06
C LYS A 239 -23.88 -41.20 49.18
N SER A 240 -24.86 -41.66 48.39
CA SER A 240 -25.23 -43.08 48.35
C SER A 240 -24.07 -43.94 47.86
N PHE A 241 -23.40 -43.57 46.77
CA PHE A 241 -22.27 -44.34 46.22
C PHE A 241 -21.11 -44.47 47.21
N LEU A 242 -20.85 -43.42 48.00
CA LEU A 242 -19.86 -43.43 49.07
C LEU A 242 -20.26 -44.38 50.21
N ASN A 243 -21.52 -44.35 50.64
CA ASN A 243 -22.03 -45.24 51.70
C ASN A 243 -22.03 -46.71 51.29
N ASP A 244 -22.33 -47.00 50.01
CA ASP A 244 -22.36 -48.35 49.45
C ASP A 244 -20.97 -48.90 49.09
N GLY A 245 -19.92 -48.09 49.26
CA GLY A 245 -18.53 -48.47 48.94
C GLY A 245 -18.26 -48.63 47.44
N LEU A 246 -19.15 -48.14 46.57
CA LEU A 246 -18.96 -48.09 45.12
C LEU A 246 -17.93 -47.03 44.72
N MET A 247 -17.74 -46.02 45.55
CA MET A 247 -16.77 -44.94 45.37
C MET A 247 -16.15 -44.54 46.72
N ILE A 248 -14.91 -44.07 46.72
CA ILE A 248 -14.22 -43.48 47.88
C ILE A 248 -13.62 -42.14 47.45
N SER A 249 -13.88 -41.08 48.21
CA SER A 249 -13.24 -39.77 48.02
C SER A 249 -11.85 -39.78 48.64
N LEU A 250 -10.81 -39.59 47.83
CA LEU A 250 -9.41 -39.67 48.29
C LEU A 250 -8.83 -38.29 48.64
N GLY A 251 -9.43 -37.20 48.14
CA GLY A 251 -8.94 -35.85 48.34
C GLY A 251 -7.96 -35.38 47.25
N PRO A 252 -7.40 -34.16 47.39
CA PRO A 252 -6.39 -33.62 46.50
C PRO A 252 -5.06 -34.38 46.61
N MET A 253 -4.55 -34.90 45.50
CA MET A 253 -3.32 -35.70 45.44
C MET A 253 -2.66 -35.66 44.07
N GLY A 254 -1.44 -36.19 43.98
CA GLY A 254 -0.68 -36.24 42.73
C GLY A 254 0.16 -35.00 42.44
N GLU A 255 0.54 -34.86 41.17
CA GLU A 255 1.27 -33.72 40.63
C GLU A 255 0.42 -32.44 40.65
N THR A 256 1.11 -31.29 40.56
CA THR A 256 0.45 -30.00 40.41
C THR A 256 0.11 -29.76 38.95
N VAL A 257 -1.16 -29.54 38.68
CA VAL A 257 -1.70 -29.24 37.35
C VAL A 257 -2.00 -27.75 37.20
N TRP A 258 -2.03 -27.30 35.95
CA TRP A 258 -2.17 -25.89 35.59
C TRP A 258 -3.38 -25.69 34.67
N PRO A 259 -4.43 -24.95 35.08
CA PRO A 259 -5.55 -24.64 34.21
C PRO A 259 -5.07 -23.85 32.99
N THR A 260 -5.55 -24.27 31.82
CA THR A 260 -5.34 -23.56 30.56
C THR A 260 -6.43 -22.51 30.35
N SER A 261 -6.35 -21.74 29.27
CA SER A 261 -7.35 -20.75 28.88
C SER A 261 -8.81 -21.26 28.85
N SER A 262 -9.06 -22.58 28.82
CA SER A 262 -10.42 -23.14 28.89
C SER A 262 -10.94 -23.33 30.32
N VAL A 263 -10.17 -22.94 31.34
CA VAL A 263 -10.41 -23.12 32.79
C VAL A 263 -10.39 -24.59 33.24
N ARG A 264 -11.27 -25.43 32.68
CA ARG A 264 -11.46 -26.84 33.06
C ARG A 264 -10.45 -27.83 32.47
N THR A 265 -9.70 -27.41 31.45
CA THR A 265 -8.62 -28.23 30.90
C THR A 265 -7.37 -27.85 31.64
N VAL A 266 -6.70 -28.84 32.23
CA VAL A 266 -5.46 -28.63 32.97
C VAL A 266 -4.30 -29.30 32.24
N PHE A 267 -3.13 -28.67 32.30
CA PHE A 267 -1.88 -29.27 31.83
C PHE A 267 -1.19 -29.98 33.00
N ALA A 268 -0.87 -31.26 32.79
CA ALA A 268 -0.19 -32.15 33.72
C ALA A 268 1.21 -32.48 33.15
N PRO A 269 2.25 -31.69 33.50
CA PRO A 269 3.57 -31.78 32.88
C PRO A 269 4.28 -33.12 33.13
N GLU A 270 4.16 -33.73 34.32
CA GLU A 270 4.85 -34.98 34.65
C GLU A 270 4.22 -36.17 33.90
N GLN A 271 2.90 -36.16 33.73
CA GLN A 271 2.19 -37.13 32.88
C GLN A 271 2.32 -36.85 31.38
N GLY A 272 2.70 -35.63 30.99
CA GLY A 272 2.72 -35.22 29.59
C GLY A 272 1.33 -35.19 28.95
N LEU A 273 0.31 -34.73 29.70
CA LEU A 273 -1.10 -34.74 29.26
C LEU A 273 -1.77 -33.37 29.41
N PHE A 274 -2.80 -33.16 28.59
CA PHE A 274 -3.87 -32.23 28.91
C PHE A 274 -5.09 -33.02 29.40
N ILE A 275 -5.62 -32.67 30.56
CA ILE A 275 -6.75 -33.36 31.18
C ILE A 275 -7.94 -32.41 31.19
N LYS A 276 -8.99 -32.73 30.42
CA LYS A 276 -10.21 -31.94 30.32
C LYS A 276 -11.24 -32.46 31.32
N LEU A 277 -11.46 -31.71 32.39
CA LEU A 277 -12.30 -32.10 33.53
C LEU A 277 -13.72 -31.57 33.37
N ALA A 278 -14.68 -32.24 34.00
CA ALA A 278 -16.02 -31.71 34.18
C ALA A 278 -16.04 -30.60 35.24
N LEU A 279 -16.83 -29.56 34.98
CA LEU A 279 -17.01 -28.43 35.88
C LEU A 279 -18.44 -27.90 35.75
N ASP A 280 -19.31 -28.16 36.73
CA ASP A 280 -20.71 -27.72 36.77
C ASP A 280 -20.86 -26.23 37.13
N VAL A 281 -19.99 -25.41 36.54
CA VAL A 281 -19.99 -23.95 36.57
C VAL A 281 -20.46 -23.45 35.21
N ARG A 282 -21.29 -22.42 35.20
CA ARG A 282 -21.71 -21.79 33.94
C ARG A 282 -20.64 -20.78 33.52
N ILE A 283 -19.89 -21.13 32.47
CA ILE A 283 -18.89 -20.25 31.85
C ILE A 283 -19.37 -19.89 30.45
N THR A 284 -19.38 -18.58 30.17
CA THR A 284 -20.06 -17.95 29.04
C THR A 284 -21.57 -18.18 29.07
N ASN A 285 -22.07 -19.21 28.40
CA ASN A 285 -23.50 -19.57 28.33
C ASN A 285 -23.81 -20.98 28.80
N PHE A 286 -22.80 -21.84 28.90
CA PHE A 286 -22.97 -23.27 29.12
C PHE A 286 -22.43 -23.69 30.47
N ILE A 287 -23.11 -24.67 31.07
CA ILE A 287 -22.53 -25.46 32.15
C ILE A 287 -21.40 -26.29 31.54
N ARG A 288 -20.20 -26.21 32.12
CA ARG A 288 -18.99 -26.79 31.54
C ARG A 288 -18.73 -28.22 32.02
N ASN A 289 -19.76 -29.07 31.98
CA ASN A 289 -19.62 -30.52 32.12
C ASN A 289 -19.25 -31.18 30.77
N ASN A 290 -19.05 -32.49 30.73
CA ASN A 290 -18.58 -33.23 29.54
C ASN A 290 -19.64 -34.26 29.09
N PRO A 291 -20.64 -33.85 28.29
CA PRO A 291 -21.70 -34.75 27.83
C PRO A 291 -21.17 -35.98 27.07
N PRO A 292 -21.83 -37.15 27.16
CA PRO A 292 -21.40 -38.35 26.45
C PRO A 292 -21.19 -38.14 24.95
N SER A 293 -22.07 -37.39 24.27
CA SER A 293 -21.95 -37.10 22.84
C SER A 293 -20.67 -36.32 22.48
N HIS A 294 -20.16 -35.48 23.39
CA HIS A 294 -18.93 -34.73 23.18
C HIS A 294 -17.70 -35.62 23.38
N LEU A 295 -17.75 -36.52 24.36
CA LEU A 295 -16.71 -37.52 24.61
C LEU A 295 -16.55 -38.46 23.40
N GLU A 296 -17.66 -39.00 22.90
CA GLU A 296 -17.64 -39.89 21.72
C GLU A 296 -17.15 -39.15 20.48
N ARG A 297 -17.60 -37.91 20.24
CA ARG A 297 -17.13 -37.08 19.12
C ARG A 297 -15.61 -36.89 19.14
N ALA A 298 -15.05 -36.57 20.30
CA ALA A 298 -13.63 -36.31 20.45
C ALA A 298 -12.77 -37.55 20.18
N LEU A 299 -13.18 -38.73 20.68
CA LEU A 299 -12.46 -39.97 20.38
C LEU A 299 -12.67 -40.45 18.94
N ASP A 300 -13.88 -40.36 18.39
CA ASP A 300 -14.11 -40.74 17.00
C ASP A 300 -13.21 -39.92 16.05
N ALA A 301 -13.10 -38.61 16.29
CA ALA A 301 -12.20 -37.76 15.51
C ALA A 301 -10.73 -38.10 15.72
N SER A 302 -10.34 -38.38 16.96
CA SER A 302 -8.95 -38.73 17.31
C SER A 302 -8.54 -40.11 16.76
N GLU A 303 -9.44 -41.09 16.75
CA GLU A 303 -9.20 -42.41 16.14
C GLU A 303 -8.93 -42.28 14.64
N VAL A 304 -9.71 -41.47 13.91
CA VAL A 304 -9.46 -41.19 12.49
C VAL A 304 -8.08 -40.56 12.29
N ILE A 305 -7.70 -39.58 13.12
CA ILE A 305 -6.39 -38.92 13.04
C ILE A 305 -5.24 -39.91 13.28
N VAL A 306 -5.35 -40.74 14.31
CA VAL A 306 -4.31 -41.69 14.74
C VAL A 306 -4.18 -42.86 13.77
N GLN A 307 -5.29 -43.53 13.43
CA GLN A 307 -5.27 -44.75 12.62
C GLN A 307 -4.81 -44.49 11.18
N GLN A 308 -5.14 -43.32 10.63
CA GLN A 308 -4.76 -42.94 9.26
C GLN A 308 -3.48 -42.10 9.22
N ASN A 309 -2.89 -41.79 10.38
CA ASN A 309 -1.71 -40.95 10.50
C ASN A 309 -1.83 -39.66 9.68
N LEU A 310 -2.91 -38.90 9.88
CA LEU A 310 -3.30 -37.79 8.99
C LEU A 310 -2.29 -36.64 8.92
N GLU A 311 -1.34 -36.58 9.84
CA GLU A 311 -0.21 -35.65 9.82
C GLU A 311 0.87 -36.04 8.79
N ASP A 312 0.94 -37.32 8.40
CA ASP A 312 2.00 -37.85 7.55
C ASP A 312 1.94 -37.23 6.15
N GLY A 313 3.07 -36.71 5.70
CA GLY A 313 3.16 -35.96 4.45
C GLY A 313 2.49 -34.58 4.46
N ILE A 314 2.12 -34.03 5.63
CA ILE A 314 1.74 -32.61 5.80
C ILE A 314 2.80 -31.92 6.66
N SER A 315 3.74 -31.24 6.00
CA SER A 315 4.78 -30.47 6.70
C SER A 315 4.17 -29.38 7.59
N ARG A 316 4.79 -29.11 8.75
CA ARG A 316 4.46 -27.99 9.65
C ARG A 316 3.10 -28.09 10.36
N LEU A 317 2.50 -29.28 10.46
CA LEU A 317 1.28 -29.51 11.24
C LEU A 317 1.51 -30.58 12.31
N LYS A 318 1.00 -30.33 13.53
CA LYS A 318 0.92 -31.30 14.62
C LYS A 318 -0.48 -31.28 15.22
N LEU A 319 -1.08 -32.45 15.41
CA LEU A 319 -2.37 -32.62 16.06
C LEU A 319 -2.14 -33.27 17.43
N LEU A 320 -2.92 -32.83 18.42
CA LEU A 320 -2.93 -33.41 19.76
C LEU A 320 -4.25 -34.15 19.97
N PRO A 321 -4.32 -35.45 19.63
CA PRO A 321 -5.52 -36.26 19.77
C PRO A 321 -5.91 -36.47 21.24
N GLU A 322 -7.19 -36.67 21.46
CA GLU A 322 -7.73 -37.27 22.67
C GLU A 322 -7.43 -38.78 22.66
N LEU A 323 -6.83 -39.28 23.74
CA LEU A 323 -6.36 -40.65 23.88
C LEU A 323 -7.41 -41.55 24.54
N ALA A 324 -8.18 -41.00 25.49
CA ALA A 324 -9.17 -41.72 26.26
C ALA A 324 -10.19 -40.80 26.94
N TYR A 325 -11.32 -41.36 27.36
CA TYR A 325 -12.14 -40.78 28.43
C TYR A 325 -12.40 -41.79 29.55
N GLN A 326 -12.69 -41.27 30.74
CA GLN A 326 -13.22 -42.03 31.88
C GLN A 326 -14.40 -41.28 32.51
N THR A 327 -15.38 -42.04 33.01
CA THR A 327 -16.54 -41.53 33.76
C THR A 327 -17.16 -42.68 34.57
N ILE A 328 -18.30 -42.43 35.22
CA ILE A 328 -19.07 -43.44 35.96
C ILE A 328 -20.27 -43.94 35.14
N GLU A 329 -20.69 -45.18 35.40
CA GLU A 329 -21.88 -45.80 34.80
C GLU A 329 -23.16 -45.28 35.47
N ASN A 330 -23.53 -44.02 35.18
CA ASN A 330 -24.76 -43.39 35.68
C ASN A 330 -25.22 -42.28 34.73
N ASP A 331 -26.37 -42.43 34.08
CA ASP A 331 -26.87 -41.49 33.07
C ASP A 331 -26.99 -40.04 33.59
N ALA A 332 -27.36 -39.83 34.85
CA ALA A 332 -27.56 -38.51 35.43
C ALA A 332 -26.25 -37.79 35.77
N LEU A 333 -25.18 -38.54 36.06
CA LEU A 333 -23.91 -38.01 36.57
C LEU A 333 -22.72 -38.26 35.63
N THR A 334 -22.95 -38.95 34.50
CA THR A 334 -21.90 -39.25 33.51
C THR A 334 -21.18 -37.98 33.07
N ALA A 335 -21.92 -36.90 32.76
CA ALA A 335 -21.32 -35.66 32.29
C ALA A 335 -20.51 -34.93 33.38
N SER A 336 -20.89 -35.09 34.64
CA SER A 336 -20.31 -34.40 35.80
C SER A 336 -19.06 -35.09 36.37
N PHE A 337 -18.86 -36.37 36.07
CA PHE A 337 -17.64 -37.13 36.42
C PHE A 337 -16.72 -37.36 35.22
N ALA A 338 -17.14 -37.00 34.02
CA ALA A 338 -16.40 -37.30 32.80
C ALA A 338 -15.09 -36.51 32.69
N VAL A 339 -14.02 -37.25 32.39
CA VAL A 339 -12.68 -36.73 32.13
C VAL A 339 -12.20 -37.22 30.77
N LEU A 340 -11.62 -36.32 30.00
CA LEU A 340 -11.04 -36.60 28.69
C LEU A 340 -9.53 -36.33 28.73
N TYR A 341 -8.74 -37.33 28.35
CA TYR A 341 -7.28 -37.29 28.36
C TYR A 341 -6.77 -37.02 26.96
N ARG A 342 -6.01 -35.93 26.80
CA ARG A 342 -5.42 -35.52 25.53
C ARG A 342 -3.90 -35.59 25.61
N GLN A 343 -3.29 -35.98 24.49
CA GLN A 343 -1.85 -35.96 24.33
C GLN A 343 -1.27 -34.56 24.63
N GLY A 344 -0.24 -34.51 25.48
CA GLY A 344 0.49 -33.29 25.77
C GLY A 344 1.65 -33.03 24.79
N LEU A 345 2.36 -31.92 25.02
CA LEU A 345 3.59 -31.58 24.30
C LEU A 345 4.79 -32.20 25.02
N ASN A 346 5.73 -32.76 24.25
CA ASN A 346 7.04 -33.10 24.81
C ASN A 346 7.84 -31.83 25.15
N ASP A 347 8.89 -31.96 25.97
CA ASP A 347 9.66 -30.82 26.48
C ASP A 347 10.25 -29.91 25.39
N SER A 348 10.79 -30.52 24.33
CA SER A 348 11.38 -29.79 23.22
C SER A 348 10.35 -28.91 22.53
N LEU A 349 9.21 -29.49 22.15
CA LEU A 349 8.14 -28.78 21.44
C LEU A 349 7.50 -27.73 22.35
N ARG A 350 7.22 -28.08 23.61
CA ARG A 350 6.67 -27.18 24.63
C ARG A 350 7.48 -25.89 24.79
N SER A 351 8.81 -25.98 24.76
CA SER A 351 9.67 -24.80 24.89
C SER A 351 9.47 -23.77 23.77
N GLN A 352 9.10 -24.22 22.57
CA GLN A 352 8.94 -23.40 21.35
C GLN A 352 7.49 -23.02 21.04
N THR A 353 6.51 -23.73 21.61
CA THR A 353 5.09 -23.56 21.29
C THR A 353 4.41 -22.52 22.18
N ARG A 354 3.60 -21.62 21.62
CA ARG A 354 2.73 -20.71 22.38
C ARG A 354 1.31 -20.71 21.83
N ILE A 355 0.31 -20.55 22.71
CA ILE A 355 -1.09 -20.38 22.32
C ILE A 355 -1.28 -19.04 21.60
N LEU A 356 -1.84 -19.07 20.39
CA LEU A 356 -1.93 -17.87 19.56
C LEU A 356 -2.86 -16.81 20.15
N GLY A 357 -3.93 -17.22 20.86
CA GLY A 357 -4.89 -16.30 21.48
C GLY A 357 -4.23 -15.32 22.45
N ALA A 358 -3.29 -15.79 23.27
CA ALA A 358 -2.54 -14.92 24.18
C ALA A 358 -1.51 -14.06 23.45
N LEU A 359 -1.00 -14.51 22.30
CA LEU A 359 -0.01 -13.74 21.55
C LEU A 359 -0.61 -12.52 20.84
N VAL A 360 -1.87 -12.61 20.41
CA VAL A 360 -2.55 -11.52 19.67
C VAL A 360 -3.45 -10.65 20.55
N GLU A 361 -3.69 -11.05 21.81
CA GLU A 361 -4.44 -10.22 22.76
C GLU A 361 -3.57 -9.02 23.20
N GLU A 362 -4.00 -7.81 22.85
CA GLU A 362 -3.38 -6.59 23.37
C GLU A 362 -3.67 -6.48 24.87
N SER A 363 -2.60 -6.46 25.66
CA SER A 363 -2.67 -6.42 27.11
C SER A 363 -3.53 -5.24 27.59
N PRO A 364 -4.60 -5.47 28.36
CA PRO A 364 -5.42 -4.39 28.93
C PRO A 364 -4.71 -3.61 30.06
N ILE A 365 -3.45 -3.95 30.36
CA ILE A 365 -2.64 -3.32 31.41
C ILE A 365 -1.68 -2.29 30.81
N ASP A 366 -0.94 -2.65 29.77
CA ASP A 366 0.15 -1.84 29.19
C ASP A 366 0.06 -1.64 27.66
N GLY A 367 -0.92 -2.27 27.00
CA GLY A 367 -1.19 -2.11 25.57
C GLY A 367 -0.26 -2.90 24.66
N GLN A 368 0.63 -3.71 25.22
CA GLN A 368 1.56 -4.50 24.42
C GLN A 368 0.90 -5.78 23.89
N MET A 369 1.28 -6.16 22.68
CA MET A 369 0.90 -7.44 22.07
C MET A 369 2.09 -8.41 22.13
N PRO A 370 2.00 -9.57 22.83
CA PRO A 370 3.14 -10.47 23.01
C PRO A 370 3.75 -11.02 21.71
N LEU A 371 2.97 -11.14 20.62
CA LEU A 371 3.48 -11.52 19.30
C LEU A 371 4.59 -10.56 18.80
N THR A 372 4.56 -9.30 19.22
CA THR A 372 5.56 -8.28 18.86
C THR A 372 6.98 -8.71 19.20
N ASP A 373 7.18 -9.46 20.27
CA ASP A 373 8.53 -9.86 20.69
C ASP A 373 9.12 -10.96 19.81
N PHE A 374 8.28 -11.87 19.28
CA PHE A 374 8.71 -12.83 18.25
C PHE A 374 9.06 -12.13 16.93
N LEU A 375 8.29 -11.11 16.54
CA LEU A 375 8.58 -10.30 15.36
C LEU A 375 9.92 -9.57 15.49
N LYS A 376 10.17 -8.93 16.64
CA LYS A 376 11.45 -8.25 16.92
C LYS A 376 12.63 -9.21 16.86
N GLU A 377 12.49 -10.43 17.41
CA GLU A 377 13.51 -11.47 17.33
C GLU A 377 13.79 -11.88 15.88
N ALA A 378 12.74 -12.12 15.09
CA ALA A 378 12.88 -12.48 13.68
C ALA A 378 13.53 -11.38 12.84
N ALA A 379 13.23 -10.11 13.16
CA ALA A 379 13.83 -8.95 12.51
C ALA A 379 15.32 -8.80 12.87
N LEU A 380 15.66 -8.98 14.15
CA LEU A 380 17.04 -8.99 14.63
C LEU A 380 17.85 -10.10 13.97
N ALA A 381 17.29 -11.31 13.86
CA ALA A 381 17.95 -12.44 13.19
C ALA A 381 18.25 -12.18 11.70
N ARG A 382 17.55 -11.23 11.06
CA ARG A 382 17.78 -10.81 9.67
C ARG A 382 18.46 -9.44 9.53
N ASN A 383 18.92 -8.83 10.63
CA ASN A 383 19.47 -7.46 10.65
C ASN A 383 18.55 -6.43 9.96
N THR A 384 17.25 -6.50 10.22
CA THR A 384 16.24 -5.59 9.65
C THR A 384 15.33 -5.01 10.74
N THR A 385 14.46 -4.08 10.37
CA THR A 385 13.40 -3.53 11.22
C THR A 385 12.03 -4.12 10.86
N LEU A 386 11.03 -3.85 11.70
CA LEU A 386 9.62 -4.23 11.48
C LEU A 386 8.93 -3.33 10.44
N ASN A 387 9.52 -3.22 9.25
CA ASN A 387 8.92 -2.50 8.13
C ASN A 387 7.87 -3.36 7.40
N THR A 388 7.09 -2.72 6.52
CA THR A 388 6.00 -3.37 5.76
C THR A 388 6.47 -4.60 4.99
N SER A 389 7.62 -4.51 4.31
CA SER A 389 8.19 -5.63 3.54
C SER A 389 8.51 -6.83 4.42
N PHE A 390 9.17 -6.61 5.56
CA PHE A 390 9.47 -7.65 6.53
C PHE A 390 8.20 -8.29 7.08
N LEU A 391 7.20 -7.49 7.45
CA LEU A 391 5.92 -7.98 7.98
C LEU A 391 5.16 -8.80 6.94
N SER A 392 5.18 -8.42 5.66
CA SER A 392 4.61 -9.23 4.57
C SER A 392 5.34 -10.57 4.37
N GLN A 393 6.67 -10.60 4.54
CA GLN A 393 7.44 -11.84 4.48
C GLN A 393 7.15 -12.76 5.68
N TRP A 394 7.11 -12.18 6.88
CA TRP A 394 6.73 -12.91 8.10
C TRP A 394 5.30 -13.44 7.99
N TRP A 395 4.38 -12.64 7.47
CA TRP A 395 3.00 -13.05 7.22
C TRP A 395 2.91 -14.21 6.23
N SER A 396 3.69 -14.18 5.15
CA SER A 396 3.76 -15.29 4.19
C SER A 396 4.26 -16.58 4.86
N ALA A 397 5.28 -16.50 5.72
CA ALA A 397 5.76 -17.64 6.50
C ALA A 397 4.70 -18.13 7.51
N TYR A 398 3.92 -17.20 8.09
CA TYR A 398 2.80 -17.54 8.96
C TYR A 398 1.72 -18.34 8.22
N LEU A 399 1.34 -17.91 7.02
CA LEU A 399 0.37 -18.63 6.17
C LEU A 399 0.89 -20.01 5.76
N GLU A 400 2.19 -20.14 5.48
CA GLU A 400 2.85 -21.42 5.18
C GLU A 400 2.85 -22.36 6.39
N ALA A 401 3.02 -21.83 7.60
CA ALA A 401 3.01 -22.61 8.84
C ALA A 401 1.60 -22.93 9.35
N SER A 402 0.54 -22.23 8.91
CA SER A 402 -0.82 -22.36 9.47
C SER A 402 -1.90 -22.66 8.42
N LEU A 403 -2.22 -21.72 7.54
CA LEU A 403 -3.33 -21.83 6.59
C LEU A 403 -3.10 -22.97 5.59
N LEU A 404 -1.90 -23.06 5.01
CA LEU A 404 -1.62 -24.07 3.98
C LEU A 404 -1.68 -25.52 4.51
N PRO A 405 -1.07 -25.87 5.66
CA PRO A 405 -1.19 -27.21 6.23
C PRO A 405 -2.63 -27.61 6.57
N THR A 406 -3.45 -26.68 7.07
CA THR A 406 -4.87 -26.97 7.36
C THR A 406 -5.71 -27.14 6.10
N LEU A 407 -5.44 -26.38 5.04
CA LEU A 407 -6.04 -26.59 3.71
C LEU A 407 -5.67 -27.97 3.16
N ARG A 408 -4.40 -28.37 3.24
CA ARG A 408 -3.93 -29.70 2.81
C ARG A 408 -4.61 -30.82 3.59
N LEU A 409 -4.74 -30.68 4.91
CA LEU A 409 -5.46 -31.64 5.74
C LEU A 409 -6.91 -31.79 5.26
N PHE A 410 -7.63 -30.69 5.07
CA PHE A 410 -9.03 -30.75 4.59
C PHE A 410 -9.13 -31.33 3.17
N ALA A 411 -8.20 -30.95 2.28
CA ALA A 411 -8.13 -31.46 0.91
C ALA A 411 -7.93 -32.98 0.89
N ARG A 412 -7.05 -33.50 1.73
CA ARG A 412 -6.67 -34.91 1.76
C ARG A 412 -7.68 -35.79 2.50
N SER A 413 -8.09 -35.38 3.69
CA SER A 413 -8.83 -36.24 4.62
C SER A 413 -10.27 -35.80 4.88
N GLY A 414 -10.65 -34.59 4.48
CA GLY A 414 -11.96 -34.01 4.78
C GLY A 414 -12.15 -33.61 6.24
N VAL A 415 -11.07 -33.62 7.04
CA VAL A 415 -11.09 -33.19 8.45
C VAL A 415 -10.92 -31.68 8.51
N SER A 416 -11.93 -31.00 9.05
CA SER A 416 -11.90 -29.57 9.35
C SER A 416 -11.76 -29.39 10.86
N LEU A 417 -10.66 -28.74 11.25
CA LEU A 417 -10.28 -28.52 12.64
C LEU A 417 -10.95 -27.26 13.20
N GLU A 418 -11.31 -27.27 14.48
CA GLU A 418 -11.68 -26.07 15.24
C GLU A 418 -10.41 -25.29 15.66
N ALA A 419 -9.54 -24.98 14.68
CA ALA A 419 -8.26 -24.32 14.87
C ALA A 419 -8.39 -22.80 15.07
N HIS A 420 -9.32 -22.37 15.93
CA HIS A 420 -9.36 -20.97 16.39
C HIS A 420 -8.23 -20.70 17.39
N LEU A 421 -7.95 -19.44 17.70
CA LEU A 421 -6.74 -19.04 18.44
C LEU A 421 -6.58 -19.60 19.86
N GLN A 422 -7.64 -20.09 20.49
CA GLN A 422 -7.54 -20.80 21.78
C GLN A 422 -7.07 -22.27 21.65
N ASN A 423 -7.31 -22.88 20.48
CA ASN A 423 -7.00 -24.28 20.15
C ASN A 423 -5.83 -24.40 19.15
N ALA A 424 -5.42 -23.28 18.56
CA ALA A 424 -4.26 -23.16 17.68
C ALA A 424 -3.06 -22.61 18.47
N LEU A 425 -1.99 -23.40 18.49
CA LEU A 425 -0.70 -23.03 19.07
C LEU A 425 0.34 -22.96 17.96
N MET A 426 1.32 -22.08 18.09
CA MET A 426 2.36 -21.86 17.09
C MET A 426 3.73 -22.11 17.70
N CYS A 427 4.54 -22.91 17.01
CA CYS A 427 5.96 -23.03 17.29
C CYS A 427 6.72 -21.89 16.63
N PHE A 428 7.71 -21.35 17.35
CA PHE A 428 8.60 -20.32 16.83
C PHE A 428 10.06 -20.78 16.86
N GLU A 429 10.77 -20.50 15.77
CA GLU A 429 12.22 -20.70 15.66
C GLU A 429 12.87 -19.36 15.30
N ASN A 430 13.69 -18.80 16.20
CA ASN A 430 14.31 -17.48 16.04
C ASN A 430 13.28 -16.39 15.65
N GLY A 431 12.11 -16.40 16.30
CA GLY A 431 11.01 -15.47 16.01
C GLY A 431 10.12 -15.83 14.79
N TRP A 432 10.49 -16.81 13.98
CA TRP A 432 9.73 -17.21 12.79
C TRP A 432 8.71 -18.31 13.09
N PRO A 433 7.47 -18.23 12.58
CA PRO A 433 6.48 -19.29 12.73
C PRO A 433 6.96 -20.53 11.96
N SER A 434 7.02 -21.68 12.65
CA SER A 434 7.62 -22.91 12.09
C SER A 434 6.62 -24.05 11.92
N MET A 435 5.69 -24.21 12.86
CA MET A 435 4.71 -25.31 12.88
C MET A 435 3.45 -24.94 13.66
N LEU A 436 2.28 -25.24 13.09
CA LEU A 436 1.00 -25.15 13.77
C LEU A 436 0.74 -26.43 14.57
N VAL A 437 0.44 -26.27 15.85
CA VAL A 437 -0.04 -27.34 16.73
C VAL A 437 -1.51 -27.09 17.04
N VAL A 438 -2.38 -28.06 16.77
CA VAL A 438 -3.83 -27.95 17.02
C VAL A 438 -4.27 -28.96 18.07
N ARG A 439 -5.06 -28.51 19.03
CA ARG A 439 -5.65 -29.31 20.11
C ARG A 439 -7.17 -29.27 20.09
N ASP A 440 -7.79 -30.15 20.88
CA ASP A 440 -9.24 -30.24 21.09
C ASP A 440 -10.02 -30.76 19.89
N MET A 441 -10.05 -32.09 19.72
CA MET A 441 -10.77 -32.71 18.60
C MET A 441 -12.27 -32.84 18.82
N GLU A 442 -12.80 -32.40 19.98
CA GLU A 442 -14.25 -32.29 20.21
C GLU A 442 -14.92 -31.40 19.16
N GLY A 443 -14.22 -30.39 18.66
CA GLY A 443 -14.74 -29.43 17.68
C GLY A 443 -14.66 -29.88 16.21
N CYS A 444 -13.95 -30.96 15.94
CA CYS A 444 -13.64 -31.41 14.59
C CYS A 444 -14.89 -31.85 13.83
N SER A 445 -14.97 -31.44 12.56
CA SER A 445 -15.99 -31.91 11.62
C SER A 445 -15.33 -32.71 10.51
N ILE A 446 -15.81 -33.92 10.28
CA ILE A 446 -15.25 -34.87 9.32
C ILE A 446 -16.23 -35.09 8.18
N SER A 447 -15.80 -34.80 6.95
CA SER A 447 -16.59 -35.03 5.74
C SER A 447 -16.77 -36.53 5.46
N GLN A 448 -18.03 -36.99 5.46
CA GLN A 448 -18.38 -38.38 5.12
C GLN A 448 -17.86 -38.82 3.76
N GLY A 449 -17.82 -37.91 2.77
CA GLY A 449 -17.39 -38.23 1.40
C GLY A 449 -15.93 -38.66 1.31
N LYS A 450 -15.07 -38.22 2.26
CA LYS A 450 -13.65 -38.57 2.31
C LYS A 450 -13.32 -39.60 3.38
N GLN A 451 -14.24 -39.85 4.32
CA GLN A 451 -14.07 -40.80 5.42
C GLN A 451 -15.23 -41.81 5.48
N PRO A 452 -15.35 -42.72 4.49
CA PRO A 452 -16.48 -43.65 4.39
C PRO A 452 -16.51 -44.71 5.50
N ASN A 453 -15.38 -44.92 6.19
CA ASN A 453 -15.27 -45.87 7.31
C ASN A 453 -15.75 -45.28 8.64
N LEU A 454 -15.94 -43.96 8.72
CA LEU A 454 -16.54 -43.34 9.90
C LEU A 454 -18.04 -43.65 9.91
N SER A 455 -18.56 -44.12 11.05
CA SER A 455 -19.99 -44.39 11.20
C SER A 455 -20.82 -43.16 10.82
N VAL A 456 -21.86 -43.34 10.01
CA VAL A 456 -22.83 -42.28 9.67
C VAL A 456 -23.50 -41.71 10.93
N ASN A 457 -23.59 -42.50 12.00
CA ASN A 457 -24.13 -42.09 13.29
C ASN A 457 -23.08 -41.47 14.23
N SER A 458 -21.82 -41.34 13.82
CA SER A 458 -20.79 -40.68 14.63
C SER A 458 -21.13 -39.21 14.81
N ALA A 459 -20.92 -38.70 16.03
CA ALA A 459 -21.11 -37.30 16.34
C ALA A 459 -20.10 -36.37 15.66
N ALA A 460 -19.01 -36.92 15.08
CA ALA A 460 -18.00 -36.19 14.29
C ALA A 460 -18.30 -36.17 12.79
N SER A 461 -19.39 -36.81 12.35
CA SER A 461 -19.77 -37.00 10.95
C SER A 461 -20.57 -35.81 10.42
N TYR A 462 -20.07 -35.14 9.38
CA TYR A 462 -20.70 -33.97 8.76
C TYR A 462 -20.71 -34.09 7.24
N SER A 463 -21.55 -33.31 6.57
CA SER A 463 -21.42 -33.11 5.12
C SER A 463 -20.12 -32.37 4.79
N GLU A 464 -19.64 -32.51 3.55
CA GLU A 464 -18.46 -31.78 3.09
C GLU A 464 -18.69 -30.26 3.12
N GLU A 465 -19.90 -29.82 2.76
CA GLU A 465 -20.30 -28.41 2.78
C GLU A 465 -20.27 -27.82 4.18
N GLU A 466 -20.82 -28.52 5.19
CA GLU A 466 -20.78 -28.08 6.59
C GLU A 466 -19.36 -28.06 7.14
N SER A 467 -18.54 -29.07 6.80
CA SER A 467 -17.15 -29.13 7.23
C SER A 467 -16.33 -28.00 6.63
N TRP A 468 -16.56 -27.67 5.35
CA TRP A 468 -15.96 -26.52 4.67
C TRP A 468 -16.44 -25.19 5.24
N PHE A 469 -17.73 -25.08 5.56
CA PHE A 469 -18.30 -23.91 6.22
C PHE A 469 -17.61 -23.65 7.58
N ARG A 470 -17.44 -24.70 8.39
CA ARG A 470 -16.71 -24.62 9.67
C ARG A 470 -15.24 -24.27 9.47
N PHE A 471 -14.59 -24.79 8.43
CA PHE A 471 -13.20 -24.44 8.09
C PHE A 471 -13.07 -22.94 7.85
N LYS A 472 -13.93 -22.37 6.99
CA LYS A 472 -13.92 -20.93 6.69
C LYS A 472 -14.08 -20.08 7.94
N TYR A 473 -14.96 -20.47 8.85
CA TYR A 473 -15.12 -19.73 10.11
C TYR A 473 -13.90 -19.88 11.03
N TYR A 474 -13.53 -21.09 11.40
CA TYR A 474 -12.52 -21.30 12.45
C TYR A 474 -11.12 -20.91 12.02
N VAL A 475 -10.73 -21.27 10.79
CA VAL A 475 -9.38 -21.02 10.28
C VAL A 475 -9.30 -19.63 9.66
N VAL A 476 -10.20 -19.26 8.74
CA VAL A 476 -10.04 -18.00 8.00
C VAL A 476 -10.48 -16.79 8.84
N ILE A 477 -11.69 -16.82 9.41
CA ILE A 477 -12.22 -15.69 10.19
C ILE A 477 -11.70 -15.66 11.62
N ASN A 478 -11.74 -16.78 12.34
CA ASN A 478 -11.46 -16.80 13.78
C ASN A 478 -9.99 -17.07 14.14
N HIS A 479 -9.13 -17.17 13.11
CA HIS A 479 -7.69 -17.34 13.28
C HIS A 479 -6.93 -16.39 12.35
N ILE A 480 -6.96 -16.57 11.03
CA ILE A 480 -6.19 -15.75 10.09
C ILE A 480 -6.57 -14.26 10.18
N ALA A 481 -7.86 -13.93 10.11
CA ALA A 481 -8.30 -12.53 10.19
C ALA A 481 -7.93 -11.85 11.51
N HIS A 482 -7.98 -12.58 12.63
CA HIS A 482 -7.62 -12.02 13.93
C HIS A 482 -6.12 -11.72 14.03
N VAL A 483 -5.25 -12.66 13.63
CA VAL A 483 -3.79 -12.41 13.66
C VAL A 483 -3.42 -11.29 12.69
N LEU A 484 -4.02 -11.30 11.49
CA LEU A 484 -3.86 -10.26 10.49
C LEU A 484 -4.22 -8.88 11.04
N SER A 485 -5.39 -8.76 11.68
CA SER A 485 -5.85 -7.50 12.25
C SER A 485 -4.96 -7.05 13.42
N ALA A 486 -4.54 -7.99 14.28
CA ALA A 486 -3.62 -7.70 15.37
C ALA A 486 -2.28 -7.14 14.85
N LEU A 487 -1.72 -7.70 13.78
CA LEU A 487 -0.53 -7.16 13.11
C LEU A 487 -0.75 -5.75 12.57
N ALA A 488 -1.86 -5.53 11.85
CA ALA A 488 -2.16 -4.24 11.23
C ALA A 488 -2.43 -3.12 12.25
N ARG A 489 -3.01 -3.47 13.41
CA ARG A 489 -3.27 -2.53 14.51
C ARG A 489 -2.02 -2.10 15.25
N ASN A 490 -1.03 -2.99 15.36
CA ASN A 490 0.13 -2.79 16.22
C ASN A 490 1.42 -2.41 15.46
N HIS A 491 1.40 -2.50 14.12
CA HIS A 491 2.56 -2.23 13.28
C HIS A 491 2.20 -1.41 12.04
N ALA A 492 3.21 -0.86 11.36
CA ALA A 492 3.04 -0.02 10.17
C ALA A 492 2.71 -0.85 8.91
N ILE A 493 1.62 -1.61 8.93
CA ILE A 493 1.09 -2.39 7.80
C ILE A 493 -0.44 -2.34 7.83
N THR A 494 -1.09 -2.30 6.66
CA THR A 494 -2.55 -2.24 6.59
C THR A 494 -3.16 -3.65 6.48
N GLU A 495 -4.41 -3.81 6.92
CA GLU A 495 -5.14 -5.07 6.68
C GLU A 495 -5.27 -5.37 5.19
N GLN A 496 -5.47 -4.34 4.36
CA GLN A 496 -5.55 -4.51 2.92
C GLN A 496 -4.26 -5.11 2.35
N THR A 497 -3.09 -4.61 2.75
CA THR A 497 -1.80 -5.17 2.34
C THR A 497 -1.66 -6.65 2.73
N LEU A 498 -2.07 -7.01 3.95
CA LEU A 498 -2.00 -8.40 4.42
C LEU A 498 -3.04 -9.31 3.74
N TRP A 499 -4.24 -8.83 3.45
CA TRP A 499 -5.25 -9.58 2.68
C TRP A 499 -4.83 -9.76 1.23
N SER A 500 -4.25 -8.74 0.58
CA SER A 500 -3.63 -8.85 -0.75
C SER A 500 -2.48 -9.86 -0.75
N ALA A 501 -1.62 -9.86 0.27
CA ALA A 501 -0.57 -10.86 0.43
C ALA A 501 -1.16 -12.28 0.64
N THR A 502 -2.25 -12.40 1.40
CA THR A 502 -2.97 -13.68 1.59
C THR A 502 -3.57 -14.18 0.28
N ARG A 503 -4.18 -13.30 -0.52
CA ARG A 503 -4.69 -13.61 -1.86
C ARG A 503 -3.57 -14.11 -2.76
N HIS A 504 -2.47 -13.37 -2.87
CA HIS A 504 -1.31 -13.75 -3.68
C HIS A 504 -0.71 -15.09 -3.25
N PHE A 505 -0.64 -15.33 -1.94
CA PHE A 505 -0.19 -16.61 -1.38
C PHE A 505 -1.07 -17.77 -1.87
N LEU A 506 -2.40 -17.61 -1.79
CA LEU A 506 -3.37 -18.61 -2.27
C LEU A 506 -3.34 -18.80 -3.80
N GLU A 507 -3.14 -17.72 -4.56
CA GLU A 507 -2.99 -17.76 -6.02
C GLU A 507 -1.72 -18.52 -6.45
N LYS A 508 -0.64 -18.41 -5.66
CA LYS A 508 0.65 -19.07 -5.89
C LYS A 508 0.74 -20.53 -5.42
N VAL A 509 -0.26 -21.05 -4.72
CA VAL A 509 -0.33 -22.49 -4.42
C VAL A 509 -0.17 -23.28 -5.73
N ASP A 510 0.76 -24.25 -5.74
CA ASP A 510 1.11 -25.03 -6.94
C ASP A 510 -0.13 -25.71 -7.52
N SER A 511 -0.23 -25.78 -8.85
CA SER A 511 -1.34 -26.45 -9.53
C SER A 511 -1.45 -27.94 -9.18
N HIS A 512 -0.36 -28.57 -8.76
CA HIS A 512 -0.30 -29.97 -8.34
C HIS A 512 -0.50 -30.15 -6.83
N ASP A 513 -0.56 -29.06 -6.05
CA ASP A 513 -0.85 -29.14 -4.63
C ASP A 513 -2.34 -29.44 -4.41
N GLU A 514 -2.63 -30.40 -3.53
CA GLU A 514 -3.98 -30.81 -3.18
C GLU A 514 -4.84 -29.66 -2.61
N ALA A 515 -4.21 -28.65 -2.00
CA ALA A 515 -4.89 -27.46 -1.48
C ALA A 515 -5.38 -26.50 -2.57
N LYS A 516 -4.97 -26.67 -3.84
CA LYS A 516 -5.24 -25.68 -4.91
C LYS A 516 -6.73 -25.42 -5.14
N SER A 517 -7.54 -26.47 -5.18
CA SER A 517 -8.99 -26.34 -5.42
C SER A 517 -9.67 -25.57 -4.30
N LEU A 518 -9.28 -25.80 -3.05
CA LEU A 518 -9.79 -25.10 -1.87
C LEU A 518 -9.30 -23.64 -1.80
N ALA A 519 -8.05 -23.40 -2.18
CA ALA A 519 -7.52 -22.04 -2.31
C ALA A 519 -8.34 -21.23 -3.32
N VAL A 520 -8.62 -21.80 -4.48
CA VAL A 520 -9.51 -21.18 -5.50
C VAL A 520 -10.93 -20.99 -4.95
N ALA A 521 -11.47 -21.97 -4.21
CA ALA A 521 -12.80 -21.85 -3.60
C ALA A 521 -12.88 -20.72 -2.56
N LEU A 522 -11.82 -20.50 -1.76
CA LEU A 522 -11.72 -19.36 -0.85
C LEU A 522 -11.64 -18.04 -1.60
N LEU A 523 -10.81 -17.96 -2.64
CA LEU A 523 -10.66 -16.76 -3.47
C LEU A 523 -11.96 -16.36 -4.17
N ASN A 524 -12.77 -17.35 -4.56
CA ASN A 524 -14.03 -17.15 -5.29
C ASN A 524 -15.28 -17.05 -4.40
N SER A 525 -15.15 -17.20 -3.08
CA SER A 525 -16.30 -17.06 -2.17
C SER A 525 -16.66 -15.58 -2.00
N ASP A 526 -17.91 -15.17 -2.25
CA ASP A 526 -18.33 -13.77 -2.07
C ASP A 526 -18.32 -13.35 -0.58
N THR A 527 -18.72 -14.28 0.29
CA THR A 527 -18.82 -14.07 1.73
C THR A 527 -18.16 -15.19 2.53
N LEU A 528 -17.76 -14.85 3.75
CA LEU A 528 -17.20 -15.76 4.75
C LEU A 528 -18.14 -15.85 5.95
N PRO A 529 -18.39 -17.04 6.50
CA PRO A 529 -19.27 -17.21 7.64
C PRO A 529 -18.61 -16.74 8.94
N ALA A 530 -19.38 -16.04 9.77
CA ALA A 530 -19.00 -15.72 11.14
C ALA A 530 -20.09 -16.09 12.13
N LYS A 531 -19.70 -16.53 13.33
CA LYS A 531 -20.62 -16.88 14.39
C LYS A 531 -21.16 -15.61 15.06
N GLY A 532 -22.48 -15.50 15.15
CA GLY A 532 -23.18 -14.44 15.87
C GLY A 532 -23.28 -14.77 17.36
N ASN A 533 -22.23 -14.55 18.13
CA ASN A 533 -22.17 -14.90 19.55
C ASN A 533 -23.09 -14.03 20.42
N LEU A 534 -23.18 -12.72 20.16
CA LEU A 534 -24.11 -11.82 20.84
C LEU A 534 -25.55 -12.25 20.57
N LEU A 535 -25.93 -12.46 19.31
CA LEU A 535 -27.27 -12.88 18.94
C LEU A 535 -27.61 -14.27 19.50
N SER A 536 -26.66 -15.22 19.42
CA SER A 536 -26.86 -16.56 19.97
C SER A 536 -27.08 -16.53 21.49
N THR A 537 -26.34 -15.66 22.18
CA THR A 537 -26.49 -15.46 23.63
C THR A 537 -27.81 -14.79 24.00
N LEU A 538 -28.19 -13.74 23.27
CA LEU A 538 -29.42 -12.97 23.47
C LEU A 538 -30.67 -13.86 23.30
N HIS A 539 -30.66 -14.75 22.31
CA HIS A 539 -31.79 -15.64 22.04
C HIS A 539 -31.75 -16.96 22.80
N GLY A 540 -30.63 -17.30 23.45
CA GLY A 540 -30.47 -18.56 24.19
C GLY A 540 -30.27 -19.78 23.29
N CYS A 541 -29.78 -19.59 22.05
CA CYS A 541 -29.57 -20.65 21.07
C CYS A 541 -28.07 -20.95 20.88
N GLY A 542 -27.31 -21.05 21.98
CA GLY A 542 -25.86 -21.27 21.90
C GLY A 542 -25.47 -22.60 21.24
N GLU A 543 -26.32 -23.64 21.37
CA GLU A 543 -26.06 -25.00 20.83
C GLU A 543 -26.27 -25.05 19.32
N THR A 544 -27.16 -24.19 18.80
CA THR A 544 -27.47 -23.98 17.39
C THR A 544 -27.20 -22.52 17.05
N PRO A 545 -25.92 -22.13 16.96
CA PRO A 545 -25.56 -20.74 16.90
C PRO A 545 -26.10 -20.09 15.63
N LYS A 546 -26.45 -18.80 15.75
CA LYS A 546 -26.72 -17.96 14.59
C LYS A 546 -25.41 -17.69 13.84
N TRP A 547 -25.51 -17.65 12.52
CA TRP A 547 -24.43 -17.31 11.62
C TRP A 547 -24.77 -16.02 10.90
N ILE A 548 -23.75 -15.22 10.63
CA ILE A 548 -23.81 -14.01 9.81
C ILE A 548 -22.81 -14.16 8.66
N GLU A 549 -22.99 -13.37 7.61
CA GLU A 549 -22.07 -13.34 6.48
C GLU A 549 -21.24 -12.07 6.49
N ILE A 550 -19.92 -12.22 6.38
CA ILE A 550 -18.98 -11.10 6.22
C ILE A 550 -18.52 -11.10 4.77
N LYS A 551 -18.42 -9.92 4.14
CA LYS A 551 -17.80 -9.79 2.82
C LYS A 551 -16.39 -10.39 2.85
N ASN A 552 -16.05 -11.22 1.87
CA ASN A 552 -14.75 -11.86 1.83
C ASN A 552 -13.65 -10.83 1.49
N PRO A 553 -12.69 -10.54 2.39
CA PRO A 553 -11.61 -9.60 2.10
C PRO A 553 -10.64 -10.11 1.04
N LEU A 554 -10.65 -11.42 0.72
CA LEU A 554 -9.90 -11.95 -0.42
C LEU A 554 -10.51 -11.56 -1.76
N GLN A 555 -11.81 -11.21 -1.78
CA GLN A 555 -12.52 -10.64 -2.94
C GLN A 555 -12.37 -9.13 -3.03
N LEU A 556 -11.51 -8.52 -2.22
CA LEU A 556 -11.00 -7.20 -2.55
C LEU A 556 -10.35 -7.34 -3.93
N GLU A 557 -11.08 -6.95 -4.96
CA GLU A 557 -10.44 -6.21 -6.02
C GLU A 557 -9.78 -5.05 -5.29
N GLU A 558 -8.46 -5.14 -5.06
CA GLU A 558 -7.68 -3.92 -5.23
C GLU A 558 -8.05 -3.47 -6.64
N SER A 559 -9.02 -2.55 -6.72
CA SER A 559 -9.28 -1.87 -7.97
C SER A 559 -7.90 -1.41 -8.40
N ARG A 560 -7.48 -1.70 -9.63
CA ARG A 560 -6.15 -1.27 -10.09
C ARG A 560 -5.91 0.21 -9.81
N GLY A 561 -6.99 0.99 -9.77
CA GLY A 561 -7.04 2.36 -9.28
C GLY A 561 -6.55 2.58 -7.84
N SER A 562 -6.90 1.74 -6.85
CA SER A 562 -6.47 1.92 -5.45
C SER A 562 -4.99 1.63 -5.25
N ARG A 563 -4.45 0.56 -5.86
CA ARG A 563 -3.02 0.28 -5.85
C ARG A 563 -2.23 1.38 -6.57
N ALA A 564 -2.65 1.72 -7.79
CA ALA A 564 -2.03 2.79 -8.56
C ALA A 564 -2.09 4.14 -7.84
N LEU A 565 -3.15 4.41 -7.06
CA LEU A 565 -3.27 5.62 -6.27
C LEU A 565 -2.24 5.66 -5.14
N ALA A 566 -2.07 4.55 -4.40
CA ALA A 566 -1.08 4.45 -3.34
C ALA A 566 0.36 4.60 -3.89
N GLU A 567 0.71 3.88 -4.97
CA GLU A 567 2.02 3.99 -5.63
C GLU A 567 2.29 5.42 -6.13
N SER A 568 1.26 6.06 -6.70
CA SER A 568 1.35 7.44 -7.17
C SER A 568 1.53 8.45 -6.02
N GLU A 569 0.79 8.30 -4.92
CA GLU A 569 0.89 9.18 -3.74
C GLU A 569 2.28 9.10 -3.12
N VAL A 570 2.80 7.88 -2.92
CA VAL A 570 4.15 7.62 -2.40
C VAL A 570 5.18 8.34 -3.25
N ARG A 571 5.10 8.23 -4.58
CA ARG A 571 6.02 8.91 -5.49
C ARG A 571 5.96 10.43 -5.36
N VAL A 572 4.75 11.02 -5.41
CA VAL A 572 4.56 12.48 -5.35
C VAL A 572 5.09 13.03 -4.02
N VAL A 573 4.78 12.37 -2.90
CA VAL A 573 5.27 12.76 -1.56
C VAL A 573 6.78 12.67 -1.48
N THR A 574 7.37 11.58 -1.98
CA THR A 574 8.82 11.36 -1.95
C THR A 574 9.54 12.45 -2.75
N GLN A 575 9.13 12.70 -4.00
CA GLN A 575 9.72 13.75 -4.83
C GLN A 575 9.55 15.15 -4.22
N LEU A 576 8.41 15.42 -3.57
CA LEU A 576 8.18 16.69 -2.88
C LEU A 576 9.19 16.87 -1.74
N ILE A 577 9.32 15.87 -0.86
CA ILE A 577 10.24 15.94 0.27
C ILE A 577 11.69 16.05 -0.22
N GLU A 578 12.09 15.24 -1.20
CA GLU A 578 13.43 15.33 -1.81
C GLU A 578 13.73 16.74 -2.33
N ALA A 579 12.81 17.32 -3.11
CA ALA A 579 12.98 18.66 -3.66
C ALA A 579 13.05 19.73 -2.56
N LEU A 580 12.19 19.65 -1.53
CA LEU A 580 12.18 20.63 -0.44
C LEU A 580 13.41 20.53 0.47
N ILE A 581 13.96 19.33 0.70
CA ILE A 581 15.24 19.19 1.40
C ILE A 581 16.36 19.77 0.53
N TYR A 582 16.39 19.40 -0.76
CA TYR A 582 17.44 19.85 -1.67
C TYR A 582 17.46 21.37 -1.82
N GLU A 583 16.29 21.99 -1.94
CA GLU A 583 16.08 23.44 -2.02
C GLU A 583 16.25 24.15 -0.66
N LYS A 584 16.64 23.42 0.39
CA LYS A 584 16.91 23.92 1.76
C LYS A 584 15.68 24.55 2.43
N VAL A 585 14.48 24.16 2.00
CA VAL A 585 13.23 24.52 2.67
C VAL A 585 13.07 23.71 3.94
N LEU A 586 13.42 22.42 3.88
CA LEU A 586 13.37 21.50 5.03
C LEU A 586 14.77 21.28 5.62
N VAL A 587 14.89 21.49 6.92
CA VAL A 587 16.12 21.22 7.67
C VAL A 587 16.16 19.76 8.09
N GLN A 588 17.19 19.04 7.66
CA GLN A 588 17.39 17.62 7.95
C GLN A 588 18.57 17.36 8.89
N LYS A 589 18.52 16.24 9.61
CA LYS A 589 19.65 15.66 10.36
C LYS A 589 19.80 14.18 10.03
N TRP A 590 21.05 13.72 9.91
CA TRP A 590 21.37 12.30 9.76
C TRP A 590 21.64 11.66 11.13
N GLN A 591 21.06 10.49 11.37
CA GLN A 591 21.30 9.66 12.54
C GLN A 591 21.18 8.18 12.15
N ASP A 592 22.23 7.38 12.37
CA ASP A 592 22.23 5.92 12.13
C ASP A 592 21.63 5.53 10.76
N GLU A 593 22.12 6.16 9.68
CA GLU A 593 21.67 6.00 8.28
C GLU A 593 20.26 6.52 7.95
N LYS A 594 19.53 7.04 8.95
CA LYS A 594 18.24 7.69 8.76
C LYS A 594 18.36 9.20 8.62
N LEU A 595 17.53 9.77 7.76
CA LEU A 595 17.31 11.19 7.59
C LEU A 595 16.07 11.60 8.39
N ILE A 596 16.23 12.59 9.26
CA ILE A 596 15.19 13.10 10.15
C ILE A 596 14.90 14.56 9.80
N ILE A 597 13.63 14.87 9.57
CA ILE A 597 13.13 16.24 9.37
C ILE A 597 12.28 16.60 10.58
N LYS A 598 12.69 17.62 11.33
CA LYS A 598 11.94 18.08 12.52
C LYS A 598 11.21 19.38 12.17
N LEU A 599 9.88 19.36 12.16
CA LEU A 599 9.05 20.54 11.92
C LEU A 599 8.68 21.24 13.24
N SER A 600 8.47 20.46 14.32
CA SER A 600 8.25 20.99 15.66
C SER A 600 8.79 20.03 16.74
N GLU A 601 8.66 20.38 18.03
CA GLU A 601 9.04 19.46 19.12
C GLU A 601 8.25 18.14 19.12
N GLN A 602 7.02 18.17 18.61
CA GLN A 602 6.14 17.01 18.58
C GLN A 602 6.01 16.37 17.21
N LEU A 603 6.47 17.03 16.14
CA LEU A 603 6.31 16.57 14.76
C LEU A 603 7.67 16.36 14.07
N LYS A 604 7.94 15.12 13.68
CA LYS A 604 9.09 14.75 12.86
C LYS A 604 8.73 13.76 11.76
N TYR A 605 9.49 13.80 10.68
CA TYR A 605 9.55 12.75 9.68
C TYR A 605 10.87 12.01 9.79
N GLU A 606 10.83 10.70 9.57
CA GLU A 606 12.00 9.82 9.59
C GLU A 606 11.96 8.93 8.35
N MET A 607 13.11 8.76 7.70
CA MET A 607 13.22 7.94 6.47
C MET A 607 14.66 7.46 6.27
N CYS A 608 14.85 6.35 5.56
CA CYS A 608 16.12 6.00 4.96
C CYS A 608 16.29 6.79 3.66
N ALA A 609 17.50 7.29 3.42
CA ALA A 609 17.81 8.02 2.21
C ALA A 609 19.28 7.85 1.83
N LYS A 610 19.60 8.10 0.56
CA LYS A 610 20.97 8.13 0.05
C LYS A 610 21.29 9.53 -0.47
N LYS A 611 22.43 10.07 -0.06
CA LYS A 611 23.01 11.25 -0.71
C LYS A 611 23.83 10.78 -1.92
N THR A 612 23.41 11.18 -3.12
CA THR A 612 23.99 10.69 -4.38
C THR A 612 25.19 11.54 -4.84
N ALA A 613 26.06 10.98 -5.68
CA ALA A 613 27.10 11.75 -6.37
C ALA A 613 26.53 12.71 -7.44
N HIS A 614 25.26 12.53 -7.81
CA HIS A 614 24.55 13.34 -8.79
C HIS A 614 24.02 14.63 -8.15
N PHE A 615 24.90 15.65 -8.11
CA PHE A 615 24.64 16.96 -7.51
C PHE A 615 24.31 16.93 -6.02
N GLU A 616 24.80 15.92 -5.28
CA GLU A 616 24.49 15.78 -3.85
C GLU A 616 22.99 15.63 -3.55
N ARG A 617 22.18 15.26 -4.56
CA ARG A 617 20.74 15.07 -4.40
C ARG A 617 20.46 13.92 -3.46
N ILE A 618 19.41 14.10 -2.67
CA ILE A 618 18.93 13.10 -1.72
C ILE A 618 17.88 12.25 -2.43
N ARG A 619 18.02 10.93 -2.32
CA ARG A 619 17.08 9.93 -2.82
C ARG A 619 16.53 9.14 -1.65
N ILE A 620 15.24 9.27 -1.40
CA ILE A 620 14.55 8.64 -0.28
C ILE A 620 14.14 7.21 -0.69
N GLU A 621 14.24 6.28 0.26
CA GLU A 621 13.64 4.94 0.12
C GLU A 621 12.17 5.03 0.55
N PRO A 622 11.20 4.98 -0.39
CA PRO A 622 9.83 5.41 -0.09
C PRO A 622 9.14 4.61 1.02
N ASP A 623 9.41 3.31 1.11
CA ASP A 623 8.82 2.39 2.10
C ASP A 623 9.29 2.64 3.54
N THR A 624 10.27 3.51 3.73
CA THR A 624 10.85 3.83 5.05
C THR A 624 10.35 5.16 5.60
N LEU A 625 9.60 5.93 4.81
CA LEU A 625 9.08 7.24 5.20
C LEU A 625 7.98 7.09 6.25
N SER A 626 8.25 7.57 7.46
CA SER A 626 7.29 7.61 8.56
C SER A 626 7.13 9.01 9.13
N ARG A 627 5.90 9.34 9.51
CA ARG A 627 5.56 10.56 10.25
C ARG A 627 5.40 10.21 11.71
N HIS A 628 5.96 11.02 12.60
CA HIS A 628 5.79 10.88 14.05
C HIS A 628 5.19 12.14 14.63
N GLN A 629 4.05 11.99 15.31
CA GLN A 629 3.40 13.08 16.03
C GLN A 629 3.14 12.65 17.48
N ALA A 630 3.63 13.44 18.44
CA ALA A 630 3.43 13.21 19.88
C ALA A 630 3.78 11.78 20.35
N GLY A 631 4.80 11.16 19.73
CA GLY A 631 5.27 9.81 20.07
C GLY A 631 4.59 8.66 19.33
N GLN A 632 3.56 8.93 18.51
CA GLN A 632 2.89 7.94 17.67
C GLN A 632 3.46 7.96 16.24
N THR A 633 3.67 6.79 15.65
CA THR A 633 4.10 6.62 14.27
C THR A 633 2.89 6.44 13.37
N GLN A 634 2.86 7.15 12.24
CA GLN A 634 1.73 7.17 11.31
C GLN A 634 2.21 7.00 9.86
N VAL A 635 1.33 6.44 9.02
CA VAL A 635 1.53 6.38 7.57
C VAL A 635 1.43 7.78 6.98
N VAL A 636 2.27 8.07 6.00
CA VAL A 636 2.35 9.39 5.37
C VAL A 636 1.40 9.48 4.18
N SER A 637 0.58 10.52 4.14
CA SER A 637 -0.27 10.89 2.98
C SER A 637 0.07 12.28 2.50
N LEU A 638 -0.23 12.58 1.23
CA LEU A 638 -0.02 13.89 0.61
C LEU A 638 -0.77 14.98 1.37
N LYS A 639 -2.02 14.71 1.74
CA LYS A 639 -2.84 15.66 2.52
C LYS A 639 -2.17 16.01 3.84
N GLN A 640 -1.64 15.01 4.56
CA GLN A 640 -0.97 15.23 5.83
C GLN A 640 0.33 16.03 5.66
N VAL A 641 1.16 15.68 4.67
CA VAL A 641 2.40 16.42 4.38
C VAL A 641 2.11 17.88 4.06
N MET A 642 1.09 18.15 3.24
CA MET A 642 0.74 19.53 2.90
C MET A 642 0.16 20.32 4.08
N THR A 643 -0.56 19.65 4.99
CA THR A 643 -1.03 20.26 6.24
C THR A 643 0.15 20.64 7.13
N ASP A 644 1.10 19.72 7.31
CA ASP A 644 2.29 19.94 8.13
C ASP A 644 3.22 21.02 7.54
N LEU A 645 3.35 21.10 6.21
CA LEU A 645 4.14 22.14 5.54
C LEU A 645 3.50 23.54 5.67
N ALA A 646 2.17 23.62 5.71
CA ALA A 646 1.48 24.89 5.90
C ALA A 646 1.76 25.51 7.29
N GLU A 647 2.11 24.70 8.30
CA GLU A 647 2.53 25.17 9.63
C GLU A 647 3.86 25.94 9.62
N LEU A 648 4.64 25.86 8.53
CA LEU A 648 5.90 26.59 8.39
C LEU A 648 5.70 28.10 8.11
N GLU A 649 4.47 28.55 7.86
CA GLU A 649 4.10 29.95 7.62
C GLU A 649 4.93 30.65 6.51
N LEU A 650 5.41 29.87 5.51
CA LEU A 650 6.23 30.39 4.42
C LEU A 650 5.43 31.13 3.34
N ALA A 651 4.10 30.94 3.31
CA ALA A 651 3.18 31.49 2.33
C ALA A 651 1.75 31.58 2.90
N GLU A 652 0.89 32.36 2.25
CA GLU A 652 -0.54 32.44 2.58
C GLU A 652 -1.26 31.11 2.27
N ASN A 653 -2.35 30.83 3.00
CA ASN A 653 -3.09 29.56 2.89
C ASN A 653 -3.63 29.27 1.48
N ASP A 654 -3.98 30.31 0.71
CA ASP A 654 -4.46 30.16 -0.67
C ASP A 654 -3.36 29.66 -1.63
N VAL A 655 -2.10 30.02 -1.35
CA VAL A 655 -0.93 29.57 -2.11
C VAL A 655 -0.66 28.09 -1.85
N TRP A 656 -0.71 27.67 -0.59
CA TRP A 656 -0.58 26.26 -0.20
C TRP A 656 -1.69 25.39 -0.79
N LEU A 657 -2.93 25.89 -0.79
CA LEU A 657 -4.05 25.18 -1.39
C LEU A 657 -3.86 24.99 -2.90
N ARG A 658 -3.43 26.03 -3.64
CA ARG A 658 -3.12 25.90 -5.07
C ARG A 658 -2.02 24.88 -5.34
N PHE A 659 -0.98 24.86 -4.50
CA PHE A 659 0.10 23.88 -4.65
C PHE A 659 -0.36 22.46 -4.31
N TYR A 660 -1.20 22.29 -3.28
CA TYR A 660 -1.87 21.02 -2.98
C TYR A 660 -2.69 20.53 -4.18
N ASP A 661 -3.48 21.40 -4.81
CA ASP A 661 -4.28 21.04 -5.99
C ASP A 661 -3.40 20.53 -7.15
N GLU A 662 -2.25 21.17 -7.40
CA GLU A 662 -1.31 20.71 -8.42
C GLU A 662 -0.72 19.33 -8.14
N LEU A 663 -0.37 19.06 -6.89
CA LEU A 663 0.17 17.77 -6.45
C LEU A 663 -0.91 16.69 -6.44
N HIS A 664 -2.10 17.02 -5.96
CA HIS A 664 -3.24 16.11 -5.92
C HIS A 664 -3.68 15.70 -7.33
N HIS A 665 -3.74 16.64 -8.27
CA HIS A 665 -4.01 16.31 -9.67
C HIS A 665 -2.88 15.49 -10.31
N THR A 666 -1.62 15.74 -9.95
CA THR A 666 -0.49 14.91 -10.38
C THR A 666 -0.66 13.48 -9.89
N MET A 667 -0.98 13.31 -8.61
CA MET A 667 -1.23 12.01 -7.97
C MET A 667 -2.36 11.26 -8.69
N GLN A 668 -3.52 11.89 -8.90
CA GLN A 668 -4.67 11.25 -9.56
C GLN A 668 -4.38 10.85 -11.02
N LYS A 669 -3.77 11.75 -11.80
CA LYS A 669 -3.50 11.51 -13.23
C LYS A 669 -2.37 10.51 -13.41
N HIS A 670 -1.38 10.49 -12.51
CA HIS A 670 -0.36 9.45 -12.54
C HIS A 670 -0.91 8.09 -12.13
N ALA A 671 -1.79 8.02 -11.13
CA ALA A 671 -2.50 6.79 -10.76
C ALA A 671 -3.34 6.25 -11.93
N GLN A 672 -4.06 7.13 -12.65
CA GLN A 672 -4.80 6.73 -13.85
C GLN A 672 -3.88 6.12 -14.93
N VAL A 673 -2.68 6.68 -15.10
CA VAL A 673 -1.68 6.13 -16.03
C VAL A 673 -1.17 4.77 -15.56
N LEU A 674 -0.76 4.63 -14.29
CA LEU A 674 -0.27 3.36 -13.73
C LEU A 674 -1.30 2.24 -13.88
N ALA A 675 -2.56 2.51 -13.51
CA ALA A 675 -3.65 1.54 -13.64
C ALA A 675 -3.92 1.11 -15.10
N ALA A 676 -3.66 1.99 -16.07
CA ALA A 676 -3.80 1.68 -17.48
C ALA A 676 -2.58 0.89 -18.02
N THR A 677 -1.37 1.21 -17.57
CA THR A 677 -0.12 0.57 -17.99
C THR A 677 -0.04 -0.90 -17.56
N GLU A 678 -0.68 -1.31 -16.45
CA GLU A 678 -0.76 -2.73 -16.05
C GLU A 678 -1.39 -3.65 -17.11
N ASN A 679 -2.22 -3.11 -18.02
CA ASN A 679 -2.80 -3.87 -19.13
C ASN A 679 -1.93 -3.92 -20.37
N GLN A 680 -0.84 -3.15 -20.41
CA GLN A 680 0.01 -3.08 -21.57
C GLN A 680 0.93 -4.30 -21.61
N THR A 681 0.84 -5.05 -22.70
CA THR A 681 1.64 -6.26 -22.92
C THR A 681 2.86 -6.02 -23.80
N THR A 682 2.85 -4.97 -24.61
CA THR A 682 3.94 -4.63 -25.53
C THR A 682 4.91 -3.66 -24.86
N PRO A 683 6.21 -4.01 -24.79
CA PRO A 683 7.26 -3.09 -24.36
C PRO A 683 7.41 -1.87 -25.26
N LEU A 684 7.73 -0.70 -24.69
CA LEU A 684 7.98 0.55 -25.42
C LEU A 684 9.12 0.44 -26.44
N ARG A 685 10.15 -0.36 -26.13
CA ARG A 685 11.28 -0.62 -27.05
C ARG A 685 10.88 -1.34 -28.35
N GLU A 686 9.69 -1.93 -28.40
CA GLU A 686 9.14 -2.61 -29.58
C GLU A 686 8.14 -1.73 -30.35
N MET A 687 7.81 -0.55 -29.82
CA MET A 687 6.85 0.36 -30.44
C MET A 687 7.52 1.31 -31.44
N ASP A 688 6.73 1.84 -32.37
CA ASP A 688 7.18 2.96 -33.20
C ASP A 688 7.42 4.23 -32.38
N TYR A 689 8.13 5.19 -32.99
CA TYR A 689 8.52 6.44 -32.35
C TYR A 689 7.32 7.22 -31.78
N ALA A 690 6.20 7.31 -32.50
CA ALA A 690 5.07 8.11 -32.07
C ALA A 690 4.43 7.53 -30.80
N HIS A 691 4.25 6.20 -30.76
CA HIS A 691 3.78 5.52 -29.56
C HIS A 691 4.79 5.57 -28.41
N CYS A 692 6.09 5.41 -28.70
CA CYS A 692 7.14 5.50 -27.70
C CYS A 692 7.15 6.90 -27.04
N GLU A 693 7.13 7.97 -27.83
CA GLU A 693 7.06 9.36 -27.36
C GLU A 693 5.79 9.64 -26.55
N ALA A 694 4.65 9.05 -26.92
CA ALA A 694 3.40 9.27 -26.19
C ALA A 694 3.34 8.49 -24.86
N LYS A 695 3.85 7.26 -24.83
CA LYS A 695 3.61 6.31 -23.72
C LYS A 695 4.66 6.29 -22.62
N ILE A 696 5.74 7.08 -22.71
CA ILE A 696 6.68 7.27 -21.59
C ILE A 696 5.92 7.82 -20.37
N THR A 697 5.96 7.09 -19.26
CA THR A 697 5.12 7.37 -18.08
C THR A 697 5.80 8.23 -17.02
N ASN A 698 7.13 8.31 -17.07
CA ASN A 698 7.97 8.92 -16.06
C ASN A 698 7.70 10.41 -15.83
N GLY A 699 7.39 11.19 -16.87
CA GLY A 699 7.31 12.65 -16.73
C GLY A 699 8.61 13.25 -16.18
N HIS A 700 8.52 14.36 -15.45
CA HIS A 700 9.68 15.01 -14.83
C HIS A 700 10.15 14.26 -13.57
N LEU A 701 11.43 13.89 -13.50
CA LEU A 701 11.96 13.05 -12.41
C LEU A 701 12.33 13.82 -11.14
N TYR A 702 12.53 15.14 -11.22
CA TYR A 702 12.74 16.02 -10.07
C TYR A 702 11.48 16.79 -9.60
N HIS A 703 10.70 17.40 -10.51
CA HIS A 703 9.57 18.26 -10.15
C HIS A 703 8.39 17.46 -9.56
N PRO A 704 7.87 17.79 -8.36
CA PRO A 704 6.82 16.98 -7.72
C PRO A 704 5.45 17.07 -8.42
N SER A 705 5.10 18.22 -9.01
CA SER A 705 3.88 18.40 -9.82
C SER A 705 4.05 18.06 -11.32
N PHE A 706 4.75 16.97 -11.65
CA PHE A 706 5.14 16.62 -13.02
C PHE A 706 3.98 16.29 -13.98
N LYS A 707 2.77 16.04 -13.46
CA LYS A 707 1.59 15.63 -14.25
C LYS A 707 0.30 16.34 -13.81
N SER A 708 0.40 17.58 -13.35
CA SER A 708 -0.73 18.31 -12.77
C SER A 708 -1.88 18.54 -13.77
N ARG A 709 -1.56 18.91 -15.02
CA ARG A 709 -2.52 19.13 -16.12
C ARG A 709 -3.79 19.87 -15.68
N LEU A 710 -3.67 20.92 -14.84
CA LEU A 710 -4.80 21.66 -14.31
C LEU A 710 -5.62 22.24 -15.47
N GLY A 711 -6.91 21.93 -15.47
CA GLY A 711 -7.84 22.17 -16.58
C GLY A 711 -8.43 20.86 -17.14
N PHE A 712 -7.65 19.78 -17.16
CA PHE A 712 -8.16 18.45 -17.56
C PHE A 712 -8.86 17.76 -16.40
N THR A 713 -10.05 17.23 -16.65
CA THR A 713 -10.66 16.17 -15.84
C THR A 713 -9.94 14.82 -16.08
N LEU A 714 -10.33 13.75 -15.38
CA LEU A 714 -9.79 12.41 -15.64
C LEU A 714 -10.25 11.87 -16.99
N GLU A 715 -11.44 12.24 -17.47
CA GLU A 715 -11.95 11.92 -18.79
C GLU A 715 -11.13 12.63 -19.88
N ASP A 716 -10.86 13.93 -19.71
CA ASP A 716 -9.97 14.67 -20.61
C ASP A 716 -8.57 14.05 -20.65
N ASN A 717 -8.05 13.65 -19.48
CA ASN A 717 -6.75 13.02 -19.37
C ASN A 717 -6.70 11.65 -20.08
N ALA A 718 -7.79 10.89 -20.07
CA ALA A 718 -7.90 9.64 -20.81
C ALA A 718 -7.94 9.87 -22.34
N LEU A 719 -8.52 10.98 -22.79
CA LEU A 719 -8.63 11.31 -24.22
C LEU A 719 -7.36 11.95 -24.78
N TYR A 720 -6.73 12.84 -24.02
CA TYR A 720 -5.70 13.76 -24.52
C TYR A 720 -4.37 13.67 -23.77
N GLY A 721 -4.32 12.95 -22.65
CA GLY A 721 -3.07 12.65 -21.96
C GLY A 721 -2.18 11.75 -22.83
N PRO A 722 -0.91 12.11 -23.10
CA PRO A 722 0.01 11.36 -23.96
C PRO A 722 -0.03 9.85 -23.75
N GLU A 723 -0.02 9.42 -22.49
CA GLU A 723 0.14 8.02 -22.10
C GLU A 723 -1.12 7.18 -22.33
N LEU A 724 -2.28 7.83 -22.42
CA LEU A 724 -3.61 7.20 -22.49
C LEU A 724 -4.31 7.44 -23.83
N ALA A 725 -3.95 8.54 -24.50
CA ALA A 725 -4.61 9.01 -25.69
C ALA A 725 -4.54 7.97 -26.81
N LYS A 726 -5.68 7.82 -27.50
CA LYS A 726 -5.72 7.18 -28.82
C LYS A 726 -5.57 8.28 -29.88
N PRO A 727 -5.08 7.97 -31.09
CA PRO A 727 -4.97 8.97 -32.15
C PRO A 727 -6.32 9.67 -32.42
N PHE A 728 -6.34 10.99 -32.47
CA PHE A 728 -7.57 11.79 -32.64
C PHE A 728 -7.43 12.86 -33.72
N ASN A 729 -8.54 13.29 -34.30
CA ASN A 729 -8.57 14.35 -35.29
C ASN A 729 -8.61 15.73 -34.63
N LEU A 730 -7.97 16.71 -35.26
CA LEU A 730 -8.02 18.11 -34.85
C LEU A 730 -9.28 18.81 -35.36
N LYS A 731 -9.63 19.92 -34.70
CA LYS A 731 -10.63 20.86 -35.22
C LYS A 731 -9.92 21.90 -36.07
N TRP A 732 -10.56 22.38 -37.12
CA TRP A 732 -9.95 23.29 -38.07
C TRP A 732 -10.76 24.57 -38.21
N VAL A 733 -10.06 25.69 -38.34
CA VAL A 733 -10.63 26.99 -38.68
C VAL A 733 -9.89 27.58 -39.86
N ALA A 734 -10.61 28.31 -40.70
CA ALA A 734 -10.01 29.22 -41.66
C ALA A 734 -10.01 30.63 -41.08
N ILE A 735 -8.84 31.29 -41.07
CA ILE A 735 -8.71 32.66 -40.57
C ILE A 735 -8.19 33.55 -41.69
N GLU A 736 -8.82 34.70 -41.92
CA GLU A 736 -8.36 35.68 -42.90
C GLU A 736 -6.93 36.13 -42.59
N LEU A 737 -6.10 36.22 -43.63
CA LEU A 737 -4.67 36.55 -43.48
C LEU A 737 -4.45 37.93 -42.80
N THR A 738 -5.40 38.85 -42.91
CA THR A 738 -5.35 40.17 -42.24
C THR A 738 -5.40 40.06 -40.72
N GLU A 739 -6.09 39.05 -40.21
CA GLU A 739 -6.31 38.79 -38.78
C GLU A 739 -5.20 37.95 -38.14
N LEU A 740 -4.16 37.58 -38.90
CA LEU A 740 -3.07 36.72 -38.42
C LEU A 740 -1.74 37.45 -38.35
N SER A 741 -0.97 37.15 -37.31
CA SER A 741 0.48 37.35 -37.27
C SER A 741 1.13 36.01 -37.54
N ALA A 742 1.81 35.89 -38.67
CA ALA A 742 2.40 34.66 -39.16
C ALA A 742 3.86 34.87 -39.57
N ASN A 743 4.69 33.87 -39.28
CA ASN A 743 6.05 33.76 -39.76
C ASN A 743 6.23 32.38 -40.40
N PHE A 744 6.87 32.34 -41.57
CA PHE A 744 7.13 31.12 -42.33
C PHE A 744 8.62 31.00 -42.60
N GLY A 745 9.18 29.84 -42.28
CA GLY A 745 10.52 29.46 -42.68
C GLY A 745 10.61 29.20 -44.19
N GLU A 746 11.84 29.11 -44.69
CA GLU A 746 12.11 28.96 -46.11
C GLU A 746 11.41 27.73 -46.72
N GLY A 747 10.67 27.93 -47.82
CA GLY A 747 9.95 26.87 -48.54
C GLY A 747 8.52 26.60 -48.08
N TYR A 748 8.00 27.30 -47.07
CA TYR A 748 6.64 27.12 -46.56
C TYR A 748 5.76 28.34 -46.83
N ASN A 749 4.48 28.08 -47.12
CA ASN A 749 3.42 29.08 -47.28
C ASN A 749 2.07 28.48 -46.84
N PRO A 750 0.99 29.29 -46.71
CA PRO A 750 -0.31 28.80 -46.24
C PRO A 750 -0.85 27.58 -47.01
N TYR A 751 -0.71 27.56 -48.33
CA TYR A 751 -1.18 26.44 -49.17
C TYR A 751 -0.33 25.17 -48.97
N ALA A 752 0.99 25.30 -48.87
CA ALA A 752 1.89 24.19 -48.60
C ALA A 752 1.62 23.53 -47.25
N LEU A 753 1.29 24.33 -46.22
CA LEU A 753 0.89 23.82 -44.91
C LEU A 753 -0.48 23.12 -44.98
N ALA A 754 -1.43 23.63 -45.75
CA ALA A 754 -2.73 22.96 -45.95
C ALA A 754 -2.56 21.59 -46.62
N LYS A 755 -1.72 21.49 -47.67
CA LYS A 755 -1.38 20.22 -48.35
C LYS A 755 -0.69 19.21 -47.45
N ASN A 756 -0.09 19.63 -46.34
CA ASN A 756 0.54 18.72 -45.39
C ASN A 756 -0.50 17.91 -44.58
N HIS A 757 -1.71 18.43 -44.41
CA HIS A 757 -2.75 17.83 -43.55
C HIS A 757 -4.00 17.36 -44.31
N PHE A 758 -4.12 17.74 -45.58
CA PHE A 758 -5.30 17.49 -46.39
C PHE A 758 -4.93 17.03 -47.81
N ASN A 759 -5.64 16.02 -48.29
CA ASN A 759 -5.58 15.60 -49.68
C ASN A 759 -6.39 16.55 -50.60
N ASP A 760 -6.23 16.38 -51.90
CA ASP A 760 -6.86 17.24 -52.93
C ASP A 760 -8.39 17.27 -52.82
N GLY A 761 -9.02 16.14 -52.48
CA GLY A 761 -10.47 16.07 -52.29
C GLY A 761 -10.95 16.86 -51.07
N GLN A 762 -10.24 16.76 -49.94
CA GLN A 762 -10.53 17.54 -48.73
C GLN A 762 -10.34 19.04 -48.97
N LEU A 763 -9.31 19.44 -49.71
CA LEU A 763 -9.10 20.85 -50.06
C LEU A 763 -10.24 21.42 -50.93
N LEU A 764 -10.78 20.64 -51.86
CA LEU A 764 -11.97 21.03 -52.63
C LEU A 764 -13.22 21.18 -51.75
N GLN A 765 -13.41 20.29 -50.76
CA GLN A 765 -14.48 20.41 -49.78
C GLN A 765 -14.34 21.68 -48.94
N ILE A 766 -13.12 22.00 -48.48
CA ILE A 766 -12.83 23.23 -47.74
C ILE A 766 -13.12 24.46 -48.60
N GLU A 767 -12.65 24.49 -49.85
CA GLU A 767 -12.92 25.59 -50.78
C GLU A 767 -14.43 25.82 -50.97
N SER A 768 -15.22 24.74 -51.06
CA SER A 768 -16.69 24.83 -51.14
C SER A 768 -17.32 25.41 -49.87
N GLN A 769 -16.81 25.07 -48.67
CA GLN A 769 -17.29 25.66 -47.41
C GLN A 769 -16.94 27.15 -47.33
N LEU A 770 -15.72 27.54 -47.76
CA LEU A 770 -15.26 28.93 -47.75
C LEU A 770 -16.08 29.84 -48.68
N GLN A 771 -16.55 29.32 -49.81
CA GLN A 771 -17.49 30.05 -50.68
C GLN A 771 -18.78 30.43 -49.94
N GLY A 772 -19.28 29.57 -49.04
CA GLY A 772 -20.42 29.86 -48.17
C GLY A 772 -20.17 31.02 -47.20
N TYR A 773 -18.90 31.30 -46.88
CA TYR A 773 -18.46 32.44 -46.06
C TYR A 773 -18.04 33.67 -46.89
N ASN A 774 -18.23 33.64 -48.22
CA ASN A 774 -17.77 34.67 -49.17
C ASN A 774 -16.25 34.88 -49.17
N THR A 775 -15.46 33.82 -48.94
CA THR A 775 -13.99 33.85 -48.98
C THR A 775 -13.43 32.67 -49.82
N SER A 776 -12.11 32.53 -49.90
CA SER A 776 -11.40 31.47 -50.65
C SER A 776 -10.11 31.04 -49.96
N LEU A 777 -9.55 29.87 -50.31
CA LEU A 777 -8.29 29.37 -49.75
C LEU A 777 -7.11 30.35 -49.93
N GLU A 778 -7.15 31.21 -50.94
CA GLU A 778 -6.10 32.20 -51.22
C GLU A 778 -6.06 33.35 -50.19
N LYS A 779 -7.18 33.59 -49.50
CA LYS A 779 -7.36 34.73 -48.58
C LYS A 779 -7.29 34.33 -47.11
N VAL A 780 -7.26 33.03 -46.83
CA VAL A 780 -7.32 32.48 -45.48
C VAL A 780 -6.14 31.55 -45.22
N MET A 781 -5.89 31.29 -43.95
CA MET A 781 -5.01 30.22 -43.51
C MET A 781 -5.80 29.21 -42.68
N LEU A 782 -5.52 27.92 -42.91
CA LEU A 782 -6.11 26.84 -42.14
C LEU A 782 -5.31 26.63 -40.86
N ILE A 783 -5.95 26.80 -39.71
CA ILE A 783 -5.32 26.67 -38.40
C ILE A 783 -5.94 25.49 -37.64
N PRO A 784 -5.12 24.52 -37.20
CA PRO A 784 -5.59 23.44 -36.35
C PRO A 784 -5.79 23.94 -34.91
N ILE A 785 -6.81 23.39 -34.26
CA ILE A 785 -7.18 23.67 -32.87
C ILE A 785 -7.34 22.32 -32.16
N HIS A 786 -6.73 22.21 -30.98
CA HIS A 786 -6.89 21.04 -30.13
C HIS A 786 -8.38 20.87 -29.74
N PRO A 787 -8.98 19.66 -29.81
CA PRO A 787 -10.40 19.46 -29.51
C PRO A 787 -10.84 19.99 -28.14
N TRP A 788 -10.03 19.80 -27.09
CA TRP A 788 -10.26 20.41 -25.79
C TRP A 788 -10.27 21.95 -25.86
N GLN A 789 -9.26 22.57 -26.48
CA GLN A 789 -9.19 24.03 -26.63
C GLN A 789 -10.39 24.56 -27.43
N TRP A 790 -10.87 23.80 -28.41
CA TRP A 790 -12.07 24.12 -29.18
C TRP A 790 -13.32 24.23 -28.30
N GLN A 791 -13.53 23.23 -27.44
CA GLN A 791 -14.71 23.15 -26.57
C GLN A 791 -14.71 24.23 -25.48
N HIS A 792 -13.53 24.57 -24.94
CA HIS A 792 -13.45 25.43 -23.76
C HIS A 792 -13.18 26.91 -24.06
N ILE A 793 -12.41 27.23 -25.10
CA ILE A 793 -11.89 28.60 -25.30
C ILE A 793 -12.13 29.14 -26.71
N ALA A 794 -11.89 28.32 -27.75
CA ALA A 794 -11.88 28.81 -29.14
C ALA A 794 -13.24 29.39 -29.58
N GLN A 795 -14.36 28.86 -29.06
CA GLN A 795 -15.70 29.35 -29.40
C GLN A 795 -15.92 30.83 -29.07
N LEU A 796 -15.20 31.36 -28.08
CA LEU A 796 -15.26 32.78 -27.72
C LEU A 796 -14.74 33.69 -28.84
N TYR A 797 -13.95 33.17 -29.78
CA TYR A 797 -13.41 33.93 -30.90
C TYR A 797 -14.37 33.99 -32.10
N PHE A 798 -15.25 33.01 -32.27
CA PHE A 798 -16.22 32.97 -33.40
C PHE A 798 -17.32 34.01 -33.27
N VAL A 799 -17.65 34.41 -32.03
CA VAL A 799 -18.68 35.41 -31.76
C VAL A 799 -18.12 36.84 -31.84
N ALA A 800 -16.81 37.01 -31.63
CA ALA A 800 -16.19 38.32 -31.44
C ALA A 800 -15.43 38.86 -32.67
N ASN A 801 -14.94 38.00 -33.58
CA ASN A 801 -14.07 38.42 -34.68
C ASN A 801 -14.70 38.16 -36.06
N LYS A 802 -14.75 39.18 -36.91
CA LYS A 802 -15.03 39.01 -38.34
C LYS A 802 -13.77 38.39 -38.97
N GLY A 803 -13.91 37.30 -39.73
CA GLY A 803 -12.78 36.66 -40.44
C GLY A 803 -12.24 35.38 -39.82
N VAL A 804 -12.91 34.77 -38.83
CA VAL A 804 -12.59 33.43 -38.30
C VAL A 804 -13.76 32.49 -38.60
N TYR A 805 -13.51 31.47 -39.41
CA TYR A 805 -14.54 30.56 -39.93
C TYR A 805 -14.31 29.12 -39.45
N PRO A 806 -15.26 28.50 -38.74
CA PRO A 806 -15.18 27.08 -38.40
C PRO A 806 -15.28 26.21 -39.66
N LEU A 807 -14.50 25.14 -39.74
CA LEU A 807 -14.54 24.19 -40.85
C LEU A 807 -15.04 22.83 -40.38
N ASP A 808 -15.89 22.20 -41.19
CA ASP A 808 -16.37 20.85 -40.97
C ASP A 808 -15.64 19.89 -41.92
N VAL A 809 -14.39 19.60 -41.57
CA VAL A 809 -13.51 18.70 -42.32
C VAL A 809 -12.68 17.88 -41.34
N GLU A 810 -12.56 16.58 -41.63
CA GLU A 810 -11.66 15.70 -40.90
C GLU A 810 -10.33 15.63 -41.65
N GLY A 811 -9.26 16.14 -41.04
CA GLY A 811 -7.89 15.98 -41.53
C GLY A 811 -7.23 14.70 -41.01
N HIS A 812 -5.90 14.69 -40.97
CA HIS A 812 -5.12 13.63 -40.35
C HIS A 812 -5.48 13.39 -38.87
N ARG A 813 -5.07 12.23 -38.35
CA ARG A 813 -5.14 11.88 -36.93
C ARG A 813 -3.78 12.13 -36.30
N TYR A 814 -3.78 12.54 -35.03
CA TYR A 814 -2.56 12.87 -34.30
C TYR A 814 -2.50 12.17 -32.96
N LEU A 815 -1.28 11.96 -32.49
CA LEU A 815 -0.99 11.44 -31.16
C LEU A 815 -0.22 12.49 -30.34
N PRO A 816 -0.63 12.78 -29.08
CA PRO A 816 0.07 13.75 -28.26
C PRO A 816 1.44 13.25 -27.82
N GLN A 817 2.45 14.11 -27.97
CA GLN A 817 3.79 13.92 -27.44
C GLN A 817 3.82 14.27 -25.94
N GLN A 818 4.94 14.05 -25.25
CA GLN A 818 5.10 14.31 -23.80
C GLN A 818 4.73 15.75 -23.37
N SER A 819 4.76 16.73 -24.30
CA SER A 819 4.37 18.12 -24.02
C SER A 819 2.85 18.32 -23.96
N ILE A 820 2.06 17.29 -24.26
CA ILE A 820 0.60 17.24 -24.41
C ILE A 820 0.11 18.00 -25.65
N ARG A 821 0.60 19.23 -25.82
CA ARG A 821 0.14 20.16 -26.87
C ARG A 821 0.91 20.06 -28.19
N THR A 822 2.04 19.37 -28.22
CA THR A 822 2.72 19.00 -29.47
C THR A 822 2.20 17.64 -29.89
N LEU A 823 1.74 17.52 -31.12
CA LEU A 823 1.11 16.31 -31.63
C LEU A 823 1.89 15.79 -32.84
N SER A 824 2.30 14.53 -32.77
CA SER A 824 2.86 13.80 -33.91
C SER A 824 1.73 13.44 -34.87
N ASP A 825 1.95 13.62 -36.16
CA ASP A 825 1.02 13.11 -37.17
C ASP A 825 1.08 11.58 -37.19
N PHE A 826 -0.08 10.96 -36.98
CA PHE A 826 -0.24 9.51 -36.93
C PHE A 826 -0.67 8.93 -38.28
N SER A 827 -1.15 9.77 -39.20
CA SER A 827 -1.55 9.38 -40.55
C SER A 827 -0.37 9.35 -41.52
N ASP A 828 0.62 10.22 -41.32
CA ASP A 828 1.88 10.25 -42.08
C ASP A 828 3.05 10.64 -41.17
N GLU A 829 3.95 9.69 -40.89
CA GLU A 829 5.12 9.89 -40.03
C GLU A 829 6.09 10.98 -40.53
N LYS A 830 6.04 11.32 -41.83
CA LYS A 830 6.89 12.36 -42.44
C LYS A 830 6.23 13.73 -42.42
N ALA A 831 4.94 13.82 -42.09
CA ALA A 831 4.22 15.08 -42.01
C ALA A 831 4.69 15.93 -40.82
N LEU A 832 4.34 17.22 -40.84
CA LEU A 832 4.76 18.15 -39.80
C LEU A 832 4.00 17.86 -38.51
N SER A 833 4.73 17.77 -37.40
CA SER A 833 4.10 17.82 -36.09
C SER A 833 3.53 19.22 -35.82
N VAL A 834 2.47 19.29 -35.02
CA VAL A 834 1.78 20.54 -34.70
C VAL A 834 1.84 20.82 -33.20
N LYS A 835 2.31 22.01 -32.82
CA LYS A 835 2.29 22.50 -31.43
C LYS A 835 1.17 23.52 -31.30
N LEU A 836 0.17 23.20 -30.50
CA LEU A 836 -1.08 23.94 -30.40
C LEU A 836 -1.16 24.75 -29.09
N ALA A 837 -1.91 25.84 -29.11
CA ALA A 837 -2.32 26.51 -27.87
C ALA A 837 -3.24 25.59 -27.06
N LEU A 838 -2.95 25.44 -25.77
CA LEU A 838 -3.76 24.64 -24.85
C LEU A 838 -3.83 25.32 -23.48
N SER A 839 -5.02 25.76 -23.08
CA SER A 839 -5.22 26.62 -21.89
C SER A 839 -5.25 25.82 -20.58
N ILE A 840 -4.26 24.94 -20.39
CA ILE A 840 -4.03 24.17 -19.17
C ILE A 840 -2.74 24.63 -18.48
N THR A 841 -2.58 24.29 -17.20
CA THR A 841 -1.30 24.44 -16.49
C THR A 841 -0.73 23.06 -16.22
N ASN A 842 0.50 22.78 -16.65
CA ASN A 842 1.17 21.51 -16.38
C ASN A 842 2.60 21.77 -15.93
N THR A 843 3.09 21.05 -14.92
CA THR A 843 4.40 21.36 -14.30
C THR A 843 4.48 22.84 -13.96
N SER A 844 3.40 23.34 -13.35
CA SER A 844 3.32 24.71 -12.83
C SER A 844 3.45 25.85 -13.85
N THR A 845 3.45 25.53 -15.14
CA THR A 845 3.60 26.46 -16.26
C THR A 845 2.39 26.39 -17.18
N SER A 846 1.93 27.56 -17.64
CA SER A 846 0.82 27.63 -18.60
C SER A 846 1.23 27.05 -19.96
N ARG A 847 0.32 26.33 -20.60
CA ARG A 847 0.52 25.72 -21.93
C ARG A 847 -0.13 26.54 -23.06
N VAL A 848 -0.43 27.81 -22.82
CA VAL A 848 -0.70 28.79 -23.90
C VAL A 848 0.54 29.04 -24.74
N LEU A 849 0.37 29.48 -25.98
CA LEU A 849 1.48 29.88 -26.85
C LEU A 849 1.50 31.41 -26.95
N ALA A 850 2.54 32.05 -26.42
CA ALA A 850 2.61 33.49 -26.42
C ALA A 850 2.83 34.02 -27.86
N PRO A 851 2.11 35.04 -28.32
CA PRO A 851 2.23 35.52 -29.71
C PRO A 851 3.64 35.94 -30.12
N HIS A 852 4.41 36.53 -29.19
CA HIS A 852 5.79 36.97 -29.45
C HIS A 852 6.76 35.80 -29.63
N THR A 853 6.60 34.72 -28.85
CA THR A 853 7.44 33.51 -29.02
C THR A 853 7.07 32.78 -30.33
N ILE A 854 5.78 32.69 -30.66
CA ILE A 854 5.31 32.11 -31.93
C ILE A 854 5.93 32.84 -33.13
N ALA A 855 5.95 34.17 -33.08
CA ALA A 855 6.50 34.97 -34.17
C ALA A 855 8.02 34.80 -34.36
N ASN A 856 8.74 34.39 -33.31
CA ASN A 856 10.17 34.10 -33.34
C ASN A 856 10.51 32.66 -33.77
N ALA A 857 9.54 31.73 -33.77
CA ALA A 857 9.78 30.29 -33.93
C ALA A 857 10.56 29.93 -35.22
N GLY A 858 10.09 30.43 -36.37
CA GLY A 858 10.73 30.21 -37.67
C GLY A 858 12.11 30.85 -37.76
N MET A 859 12.23 32.09 -37.28
CA MET A 859 13.48 32.87 -37.34
C MET A 859 14.59 32.23 -36.50
N ILE A 860 14.28 31.79 -35.28
CA ILE A 860 15.24 31.11 -34.41
C ILE A 860 15.63 29.76 -35.04
N SER A 861 14.66 28.99 -35.53
CA SER A 861 14.93 27.67 -36.12
C SER A 861 15.83 27.75 -37.36
N ASP A 862 15.58 28.69 -38.27
CA ASP A 862 16.40 28.90 -39.46
C ASP A 862 17.79 29.43 -39.10
N TRP A 863 17.90 30.32 -38.11
CA TRP A 863 19.18 30.78 -37.58
C TRP A 863 20.04 29.63 -37.03
N LEU A 864 19.47 28.79 -36.15
CA LEU A 864 20.16 27.63 -35.60
C LEU A 864 20.54 26.62 -36.68
N CYS A 865 19.63 26.34 -37.62
CA CYS A 865 19.90 25.44 -38.73
C CYS A 865 21.08 25.94 -39.59
N ASN A 866 21.11 27.24 -39.89
CA ASN A 866 22.19 27.86 -40.66
C ASN A 866 23.54 27.79 -39.93
N LEU A 867 23.56 28.02 -38.62
CA LEU A 867 24.77 27.89 -37.81
C LEU A 867 25.34 26.46 -37.85
N VAL A 868 24.49 25.44 -37.75
CA VAL A 868 24.89 24.03 -37.79
C VAL A 868 25.29 23.57 -39.20
N ALA A 869 24.56 24.02 -40.23
CA ALA A 869 24.77 23.57 -41.60
C ALA A 869 26.02 24.18 -42.24
N GLN A 870 26.26 25.48 -42.03
CA GLN A 870 27.20 26.28 -42.83
C GLN A 870 28.53 26.59 -42.11
N SER A 871 28.73 26.06 -40.90
CA SER A 871 29.94 26.33 -40.12
C SER A 871 30.95 25.18 -40.21
N ASP A 872 32.20 25.50 -40.57
CA ASP A 872 33.36 24.58 -40.47
C ASP A 872 33.62 24.13 -39.01
N ALA A 873 33.01 24.80 -38.03
CA ALA A 873 33.12 24.48 -36.60
C ALA A 873 32.71 23.03 -36.26
N TRP A 874 31.90 22.40 -37.10
CA TRP A 874 31.38 21.06 -36.88
C TRP A 874 32.15 19.94 -37.59
N LEU A 875 33.32 20.21 -38.20
CA LEU A 875 34.06 19.17 -38.94
C LEU A 875 34.59 18.03 -38.04
N ALA A 876 34.89 18.33 -36.77
CA ALA A 876 35.44 17.38 -35.80
C ALA A 876 34.42 16.96 -34.72
N VAL A 877 33.15 17.36 -34.86
CA VAL A 877 32.07 17.13 -33.88
C VAL A 877 30.82 16.64 -34.61
N THR A 878 30.08 15.72 -34.01
CA THR A 878 28.78 15.31 -34.57
C THR A 878 27.83 16.51 -34.58
N LYS A 879 27.30 16.86 -35.76
CA LYS A 879 26.30 17.92 -35.92
C LYS A 879 24.99 17.52 -35.22
N PRO A 880 24.30 18.39 -34.48
CA PRO A 880 22.93 18.09 -34.05
C PRO A 880 21.96 18.25 -35.22
N ILE A 881 20.86 17.52 -35.22
CA ILE A 881 19.71 17.81 -36.09
C ILE A 881 18.84 18.87 -35.42
N ILE A 882 18.53 19.93 -36.16
CA ILE A 882 17.60 20.99 -35.72
C ILE A 882 16.24 20.68 -36.33
N LEU A 883 15.28 20.20 -35.53
CA LEU A 883 13.91 19.99 -35.99
C LEU A 883 13.20 21.34 -36.09
N ARG A 884 13.24 21.95 -37.28
CA ARG A 884 12.85 23.35 -37.44
C ARG A 884 11.37 23.55 -37.19
N GLU A 885 11.06 24.65 -36.52
CA GLU A 885 9.71 25.17 -36.35
C GLU A 885 9.34 26.03 -37.56
N VAL A 886 9.05 25.35 -38.67
CA VAL A 886 8.94 25.93 -40.03
C VAL A 886 7.83 26.94 -40.23
N ALA A 887 6.87 27.03 -39.32
CA ALA A 887 5.86 28.08 -39.35
C ALA A 887 5.30 28.34 -37.96
N GLY A 888 5.02 29.61 -37.64
CA GLY A 888 4.38 30.04 -36.40
C GLY A 888 3.28 31.04 -36.69
N VAL A 889 2.07 30.79 -36.18
CA VAL A 889 0.89 31.64 -36.43
C VAL A 889 0.11 31.91 -35.16
N SER A 890 -0.33 33.16 -35.00
CA SER A 890 -1.20 33.62 -33.92
C SER A 890 -2.26 34.59 -34.44
N VAL A 891 -3.41 34.66 -33.77
CA VAL A 891 -4.47 35.62 -34.10
C VAL A 891 -4.13 37.01 -33.55
N LYS A 892 -4.25 38.05 -34.40
CA LYS A 892 -4.14 39.46 -34.05
C LYS A 892 -5.44 39.93 -33.38
N SER A 893 -5.62 39.64 -32.09
CA SER A 893 -6.74 40.24 -31.33
C SER A 893 -6.19 41.02 -30.13
N ASN A 894 -6.76 42.18 -29.83
CA ASN A 894 -6.65 42.77 -28.50
C ASN A 894 -7.51 41.92 -27.54
N PRO A 895 -6.92 41.10 -26.66
CA PRO A 895 -7.71 40.21 -25.81
C PRO A 895 -8.60 41.05 -24.88
N LEU A 896 -9.92 40.83 -24.93
CA LEU A 896 -10.88 41.44 -24.00
C LEU A 896 -10.79 40.82 -22.61
N LEU A 897 -10.33 39.56 -22.53
CA LEU A 897 -10.11 38.80 -21.31
C LEU A 897 -8.70 38.23 -21.29
N ARG A 898 -8.07 38.15 -20.11
CA ARG A 898 -6.74 37.55 -19.93
C ARG A 898 -6.64 36.11 -20.48
N ALA A 899 -7.74 35.35 -20.43
CA ALA A 899 -7.85 33.99 -20.97
C ALA A 899 -7.70 33.90 -22.51
N GLN A 900 -7.81 35.02 -23.24
CA GLN A 900 -7.63 35.07 -24.70
C GLN A 900 -6.18 35.29 -25.14
N TYR A 901 -5.27 35.61 -24.21
CA TYR A 901 -3.87 35.82 -24.58
C TYR A 901 -3.19 34.48 -24.92
N GLY A 902 -2.76 34.32 -26.17
CA GLY A 902 -2.05 33.12 -26.63
C GLY A 902 -2.92 31.85 -26.73
N ALA A 903 -4.24 32.01 -26.74
CA ALA A 903 -5.19 30.90 -26.77
C ALA A 903 -5.54 30.40 -28.19
N LEU A 904 -5.21 31.15 -29.24
CA LEU A 904 -5.27 30.70 -30.64
C LEU A 904 -3.92 30.94 -31.32
N GLY A 905 -3.11 29.90 -31.33
CA GLY A 905 -1.84 29.87 -32.02
C GLY A 905 -1.38 28.45 -32.33
N CYS A 906 -0.55 28.32 -33.36
CA CYS A 906 -0.02 27.05 -33.84
C CYS A 906 1.42 27.25 -34.32
N ILE A 907 2.28 26.27 -34.02
CA ILE A 907 3.61 26.13 -34.60
C ILE A 907 3.68 24.78 -35.31
N TRP A 908 4.21 24.75 -36.53
CA TRP A 908 4.51 23.51 -37.26
C TRP A 908 5.99 23.18 -37.14
N ARG A 909 6.30 21.91 -36.91
CA ARG A 909 7.68 21.42 -36.76
C ARG A 909 7.95 20.21 -37.63
N GLU A 910 9.14 20.19 -38.23
CA GLU A 910 9.62 19.06 -39.04
C GLU A 910 9.62 17.74 -38.25
N SER A 911 9.24 16.66 -38.93
CA SER A 911 9.35 15.31 -38.39
C SER A 911 10.80 14.84 -38.39
N ILE A 912 11.15 14.05 -37.37
CA ILE A 912 12.43 13.35 -37.28
C ILE A 912 12.66 12.40 -38.47
N PHE A 913 11.58 11.86 -39.05
CA PHE A 913 11.62 10.94 -40.20
C PHE A 913 12.10 11.59 -41.49
N LYS A 914 12.28 12.92 -41.52
CA LYS A 914 12.97 13.62 -42.60
C LYS A 914 14.49 13.43 -42.57
N TYR A 915 15.05 13.08 -41.42
CA TYR A 915 16.50 13.08 -41.16
C TYR A 915 17.12 11.71 -40.91
N ILE A 916 16.31 10.72 -40.49
CA ILE A 916 16.82 9.37 -40.20
C ILE A 916 16.91 8.51 -41.46
N ASN A 917 17.94 7.67 -41.52
CA ASN A 917 18.11 6.67 -42.57
C ASN A 917 17.26 5.41 -42.30
N ASN A 918 17.07 4.56 -43.32
CA ASN A 918 16.25 3.34 -43.22
C ASN A 918 16.78 2.31 -42.19
N ASP A 919 18.05 2.39 -41.80
CA ASP A 919 18.70 1.53 -40.80
C ASP A 919 18.86 2.19 -39.43
N GLU A 920 18.30 3.40 -39.26
CA GLU A 920 18.32 4.16 -38.01
C GLU A 920 16.92 4.21 -37.38
N SER A 921 16.88 4.52 -36.09
CA SER A 921 15.63 4.75 -35.35
C SER A 921 15.84 5.87 -34.34
N ALA A 922 14.73 6.46 -33.88
CA ALA A 922 14.76 7.56 -32.92
C ALA A 922 14.02 7.17 -31.63
N VAL A 923 14.58 7.57 -30.49
CA VAL A 923 13.97 7.44 -29.17
C VAL A 923 14.08 8.78 -28.43
N PRO A 924 13.07 9.20 -27.67
CA PRO A 924 13.19 10.35 -26.78
C PRO A 924 14.24 10.10 -25.71
N VAL A 925 15.05 11.11 -25.35
CA VAL A 925 16.07 10.94 -24.30
C VAL A 925 15.45 10.61 -22.93
N THR A 926 14.20 11.03 -22.68
CA THR A 926 13.45 10.58 -21.49
C THR A 926 13.21 9.06 -21.45
N GLY A 927 13.17 8.41 -22.61
CA GLY A 927 13.04 6.96 -22.73
C GLY A 927 14.27 6.20 -22.24
N LEU A 928 15.45 6.83 -22.18
CA LEU A 928 16.68 6.19 -21.67
C LEU A 928 16.58 5.87 -20.16
N MET A 929 15.66 6.52 -19.45
CA MET A 929 15.43 6.36 -18.01
C MET A 929 14.11 5.62 -17.72
N GLN A 930 13.54 4.94 -18.72
CA GLN A 930 12.27 4.24 -18.60
C GLN A 930 12.50 2.77 -18.25
N VAL A 931 11.77 2.29 -17.23
CA VAL A 931 11.55 0.84 -17.01
C VAL A 931 10.28 0.46 -17.75
N ASP A 932 10.35 -0.61 -18.52
CA ASP A 932 9.27 -1.08 -19.37
C ASP A 932 8.29 -1.98 -18.61
N VAL A 933 7.20 -2.37 -19.26
CA VAL A 933 6.11 -3.17 -18.66
C VAL A 933 6.52 -4.56 -18.19
N ASP A 934 7.66 -5.07 -18.65
CA ASP A 934 8.24 -6.33 -18.22
C ASP A 934 9.25 -6.18 -17.06
N GLY A 935 9.40 -4.97 -16.52
CA GLY A 935 10.30 -4.67 -15.41
C GLY A 935 11.76 -4.44 -15.81
N LEU A 936 12.09 -4.44 -17.11
CA LEU A 936 13.45 -4.20 -17.59
C LEU A 936 13.61 -2.74 -18.08
N PRO A 937 14.77 -2.09 -17.85
CA PRO A 937 15.11 -0.83 -18.52
C PRO A 937 14.97 -0.92 -20.04
N LEU A 938 14.42 0.12 -20.66
CA LEU A 938 14.26 0.22 -22.13
C LEU A 938 15.59 -0.01 -22.87
N ILE A 939 16.69 0.48 -22.29
CA ILE A 939 18.03 0.42 -22.86
C ILE A 939 18.77 -0.90 -22.59
N SER A 940 18.19 -1.83 -21.80
CA SER A 940 18.88 -3.08 -21.43
C SER A 940 19.45 -3.86 -22.62
N PRO A 941 18.70 -4.09 -23.73
CA PRO A 941 19.24 -4.82 -24.88
C PRO A 941 20.46 -4.12 -25.51
N TRP A 942 20.52 -2.78 -25.45
CA TRP A 942 21.63 -2.02 -26.00
C TRP A 942 22.87 -2.14 -25.12
N ILE A 943 22.67 -2.09 -23.80
CA ILE A 943 23.76 -2.29 -22.84
C ILE A 943 24.31 -3.72 -22.90
N GLU A 944 23.45 -4.72 -23.04
CA GLU A 944 23.85 -6.12 -23.23
C GLU A 944 24.66 -6.30 -24.51
N GLN A 945 24.27 -5.62 -25.60
CA GLN A 945 24.93 -5.75 -26.89
C GLN A 945 26.28 -5.03 -26.97
N TYR A 946 26.37 -3.79 -26.46
CA TYR A 946 27.55 -2.93 -26.65
C TYR A 946 28.41 -2.76 -25.39
N GLY A 947 27.92 -3.19 -24.23
CA GLY A 947 28.51 -2.89 -22.94
C GLY A 947 28.21 -1.48 -22.46
N LEU A 948 28.06 -1.31 -21.14
CA LEU A 948 27.64 -0.04 -20.53
C LEU A 948 28.59 1.12 -20.82
N ILE A 949 29.89 0.92 -20.59
CA ILE A 949 30.90 1.97 -20.70
C ILE A 949 31.10 2.44 -22.16
N PRO A 950 31.25 1.54 -23.15
CA PRO A 950 31.31 1.94 -24.56
C PRO A 950 30.04 2.67 -25.02
N TRP A 951 28.86 2.13 -24.68
CA TRP A 951 27.58 2.74 -25.06
C TRP A 951 27.41 4.14 -24.46
N LEU A 952 27.71 4.31 -23.17
CA LEU A 952 27.62 5.61 -22.49
C LEU A 952 28.64 6.61 -23.05
N SER A 953 29.84 6.16 -23.44
CA SER A 953 30.84 7.03 -24.05
C SER A 953 30.36 7.59 -25.39
N GLU A 954 29.82 6.73 -26.25
CA GLU A 954 29.21 7.16 -27.52
C GLU A 954 28.01 8.07 -27.28
N LEU A 955 27.17 7.77 -26.28
CA LEU A 955 26.06 8.64 -25.93
C LEU A 955 26.54 10.05 -25.56
N VAL A 956 27.54 10.17 -24.68
CA VAL A 956 28.08 11.47 -24.28
C VAL A 956 28.66 12.21 -25.50
N ASP A 957 29.47 11.54 -26.31
CA ASP A 957 30.14 12.15 -27.46
C ASP A 957 29.18 12.58 -28.58
N LYS A 958 28.17 11.76 -28.87
CA LYS A 958 27.26 11.95 -30.01
C LYS A 958 25.99 12.72 -29.67
N VAL A 959 25.63 12.79 -28.38
CA VAL A 959 24.38 13.41 -27.94
C VAL A 959 24.58 14.61 -27.03
N TYR A 960 25.47 14.53 -26.04
CA TYR A 960 25.63 15.59 -25.05
C TYR A 960 26.67 16.64 -25.46
N ILE A 961 27.82 16.22 -25.97
CA ILE A 961 28.88 17.13 -26.42
C ILE A 961 28.41 18.09 -27.53
N PRO A 962 27.62 17.68 -28.54
CA PRO A 962 27.10 18.62 -29.55
C PRO A 962 26.28 19.77 -28.97
N VAL A 963 25.55 19.52 -27.87
CA VAL A 963 24.81 20.57 -27.16
C VAL A 963 25.75 21.51 -26.43
N MET A 964 26.78 20.97 -25.76
CA MET A 964 27.81 21.81 -25.11
C MET A 964 28.60 22.63 -26.15
N HIS A 965 28.85 22.06 -27.33
CA HIS A 965 29.50 22.74 -28.43
C HIS A 965 28.69 23.93 -28.94
N MET A 966 27.35 23.87 -28.97
CA MET A 966 26.51 25.04 -29.30
C MET A 966 26.83 26.23 -28.39
N LEU A 967 27.05 26.00 -27.10
CA LEU A 967 27.42 27.06 -26.17
C LEU A 967 28.89 27.49 -26.37
N TRP A 968 29.83 26.54 -26.38
CA TRP A 968 31.26 26.88 -26.50
C TRP A 968 31.60 27.56 -27.82
N GLN A 969 31.12 27.04 -28.95
CA GLN A 969 31.37 27.61 -30.26
C GLN A 969 30.52 28.85 -30.47
N HIS A 970 29.19 28.74 -30.36
CA HIS A 970 28.28 29.77 -30.84
C HIS A 970 27.78 30.74 -29.76
N GLY A 971 28.00 30.46 -28.48
CA GLY A 971 27.51 31.30 -27.39
C GLY A 971 26.00 31.17 -27.18
N ILE A 972 25.42 30.06 -27.61
CA ILE A 972 23.98 29.78 -27.59
C ILE A 972 23.70 28.70 -26.55
N ALA A 973 22.98 29.09 -25.50
CA ALA A 973 22.52 28.20 -24.46
C ALA A 973 21.16 27.61 -24.84
N MET A 974 21.07 26.29 -24.84
CA MET A 974 19.89 25.54 -25.29
C MET A 974 19.17 24.92 -24.10
N GLU A 975 17.84 25.04 -24.03
CA GLU A 975 16.99 24.39 -23.03
C GLU A 975 16.95 22.87 -23.25
N SER A 976 18.03 22.18 -22.89
CA SER A 976 18.33 20.81 -23.30
C SER A 976 17.92 19.77 -22.28
N HIS A 977 16.72 19.95 -21.73
CA HIS A 977 16.07 18.94 -20.91
C HIS A 977 15.85 17.69 -21.76
N ALA A 978 15.80 16.51 -21.14
CA ALA A 978 15.63 15.23 -21.84
C ALA A 978 14.42 15.22 -22.80
N GLN A 979 13.35 15.95 -22.48
CA GLN A 979 12.15 16.07 -23.33
C GLN A 979 12.41 16.78 -24.68
N ASN A 980 13.39 17.69 -24.74
CA ASN A 980 13.72 18.48 -25.93
C ASN A 980 14.80 17.81 -26.79
N MET A 981 15.23 16.61 -26.42
CA MET A 981 16.28 15.85 -27.09
C MET A 981 15.75 14.49 -27.56
N LEU A 982 16.10 14.12 -28.78
CA LEU A 982 15.90 12.78 -29.32
C LEU A 982 17.26 12.14 -29.61
N LEU A 983 17.42 10.88 -29.21
CA LEU A 983 18.55 10.05 -29.59
C LEU A 983 18.22 9.35 -30.91
N ILE A 984 19.04 9.57 -31.93
CA ILE A 984 19.07 8.74 -33.14
C ILE A 984 20.10 7.64 -32.90
N HIS A 985 19.70 6.40 -33.13
CA HIS A 985 20.53 5.22 -32.90
C HIS A 985 20.43 4.22 -34.05
N LYS A 986 21.48 3.42 -34.21
CA LYS A 986 21.48 2.25 -35.09
C LYS A 986 21.51 0.99 -34.23
N GLN A 987 20.37 0.29 -34.16
CA GLN A 987 20.20 -0.88 -33.29
C GLN A 987 20.66 -0.62 -31.84
N GLY A 988 20.31 0.54 -31.28
CA GLY A 988 20.68 0.95 -29.93
C GLY A 988 22.02 1.68 -29.77
N LEU A 989 22.93 1.61 -30.74
CA LEU A 989 24.19 2.36 -30.67
C LEU A 989 23.94 3.85 -30.98
N PRO A 990 24.36 4.80 -30.12
CA PRO A 990 24.15 6.22 -30.35
C PRO A 990 24.84 6.74 -31.62
N VAL A 991 24.10 7.49 -32.44
CA VAL A 991 24.61 8.07 -33.70
C VAL A 991 24.65 9.59 -33.61
N GLN A 992 23.54 10.21 -33.20
CA GLN A 992 23.35 11.65 -33.29
C GLN A 992 22.20 12.12 -32.38
N VAL A 993 22.22 13.39 -31.98
CA VAL A 993 21.10 14.05 -31.31
C VAL A 993 20.25 14.87 -32.28
N ALA A 994 18.94 14.84 -32.10
CA ALA A 994 18.04 15.84 -32.64
C ALA A 994 17.45 16.71 -31.52
N LEU A 995 17.39 18.02 -31.76
CA LEU A 995 16.92 19.03 -30.82
C LEU A 995 15.60 19.64 -31.31
N LYS A 996 14.74 20.04 -30.37
CA LYS A 996 13.44 20.65 -30.65
C LYS A 996 13.04 21.67 -29.58
N ASP A 997 11.96 22.40 -29.83
CA ASP A 997 11.36 23.40 -28.93
C ASP A 997 12.20 24.67 -28.72
N PHE A 998 12.44 25.44 -29.79
CA PHE A 998 13.38 26.59 -29.77
C PHE A 998 12.74 27.96 -29.51
N HIS A 999 11.50 28.20 -29.94
CA HIS A 999 10.81 29.51 -29.85
C HIS A 999 10.82 30.20 -28.48
N ASP A 1000 10.98 29.45 -27.39
CA ASP A 1000 11.03 29.95 -26.01
C ASP A 1000 12.18 29.31 -25.21
N GLY A 1001 12.99 28.46 -25.85
CA GLY A 1001 13.97 27.57 -25.20
C GLY A 1001 15.44 27.88 -25.53
N VAL A 1002 15.74 29.09 -26.01
CA VAL A 1002 17.09 29.51 -26.39
C VAL A 1002 17.47 30.77 -25.63
N ARG A 1003 18.69 30.80 -25.08
CA ARG A 1003 19.29 32.00 -24.48
C ARG A 1003 20.62 32.33 -25.14
N PHE A 1004 20.91 33.60 -25.33
CA PHE A 1004 22.18 34.05 -25.90
C PHE A 1004 22.62 35.42 -25.36
N SER A 1005 23.88 35.76 -25.58
CA SER A 1005 24.42 37.10 -25.36
C SER A 1005 25.02 37.61 -26.66
N VAL A 1006 24.57 38.77 -27.14
CA VAL A 1006 25.04 39.35 -28.41
C VAL A 1006 26.56 39.52 -28.41
N GLY A 1007 27.14 39.92 -27.27
CA GLY A 1007 28.59 40.10 -27.14
C GLY A 1007 29.40 38.79 -27.07
N LEU A 1008 28.74 37.64 -26.90
CA LEU A 1008 29.38 36.32 -26.80
C LEU A 1008 29.04 35.39 -27.98
N LEU A 1009 28.24 35.86 -28.95
CA LEU A 1009 28.02 35.14 -30.21
C LEU A 1009 29.30 35.12 -31.04
N ASP A 1010 29.58 34.00 -31.71
CA ASP A 1010 30.71 33.93 -32.66
C ASP A 1010 30.40 34.64 -33.98
N LYS A 1011 29.12 34.64 -34.39
CA LYS A 1011 28.61 35.27 -35.61
C LYS A 1011 27.40 36.16 -35.31
N PRO A 1012 27.57 37.29 -34.60
CA PRO A 1012 26.47 38.19 -34.25
C PRO A 1012 25.75 38.78 -35.47
N GLU A 1013 26.42 38.85 -36.63
CA GLU A 1013 25.84 39.31 -37.90
C GLU A 1013 24.75 38.38 -38.46
N LEU A 1014 24.70 37.12 -38.01
CA LEU A 1014 23.67 36.16 -38.41
C LEU A 1014 22.44 36.19 -37.51
N LEU A 1015 22.46 36.94 -36.40
CA LEU A 1015 21.35 37.03 -35.47
C LEU A 1015 20.13 37.67 -36.17
N PRO A 1016 18.97 36.99 -36.21
CA PRO A 1016 17.76 37.56 -36.79
C PRO A 1016 17.17 38.66 -35.91
N ASN A 1017 16.34 39.52 -36.50
CA ASN A 1017 15.63 40.58 -35.76
C ASN A 1017 14.45 40.00 -34.96
N LEU A 1018 14.71 39.51 -33.75
CA LEU A 1018 13.72 38.86 -32.90
C LEU A 1018 12.76 39.86 -32.24
N ILE A 1019 11.52 39.42 -32.00
CA ILE A 1019 10.50 40.19 -31.29
C ILE A 1019 10.69 40.03 -29.78
N GLU A 1020 10.78 41.16 -29.07
CA GLU A 1020 10.93 41.18 -27.62
C GLU A 1020 9.66 40.77 -26.86
N SER A 1021 9.84 40.22 -25.66
CA SER A 1021 8.76 39.91 -24.73
C SER A 1021 8.01 41.19 -24.30
N PRO A 1022 6.67 41.24 -24.42
CA PRO A 1022 5.89 42.39 -23.96
C PRO A 1022 6.08 42.63 -22.45
N LYS A 1023 6.14 43.90 -22.04
CA LYS A 1023 6.35 44.30 -20.63
C LYS A 1023 5.37 43.66 -19.65
N GLU A 1024 4.13 43.45 -20.06
CA GLU A 1024 3.11 42.79 -19.22
C GLU A 1024 3.38 41.30 -19.05
N HIS A 1025 3.86 40.62 -20.09
CA HIS A 1025 4.25 39.21 -20.02
C HIS A 1025 5.47 39.03 -19.11
N ALA A 1026 6.49 39.89 -19.28
CA ALA A 1026 7.69 39.89 -18.45
C ALA A 1026 7.41 40.18 -16.96
N ARG A 1027 6.31 40.88 -16.62
CA ARG A 1027 5.88 41.06 -15.21
C ARG A 1027 5.30 39.78 -14.61
N VAL A 1028 4.68 38.93 -15.42
CA VAL A 1028 4.00 37.70 -14.96
C VAL A 1028 4.97 36.52 -14.97
N ASN A 1029 5.87 36.45 -15.95
CA ASN A 1029 6.90 35.42 -16.06
C ASN A 1029 8.26 36.07 -16.36
N PRO A 1030 8.94 36.63 -15.34
CA PRO A 1030 10.21 37.34 -15.53
C PRO A 1030 11.35 36.41 -15.96
N ASN A 1031 11.16 35.10 -15.88
CA ASN A 1031 12.07 34.05 -16.35
C ASN A 1031 12.01 33.81 -17.88
N SER A 1032 11.03 34.38 -18.60
CA SER A 1032 10.87 34.22 -20.07
C SER A 1032 11.58 35.35 -20.81
N PHE A 1033 12.88 35.15 -21.05
CA PHE A 1033 13.73 36.04 -21.83
C PHE A 1033 14.72 35.25 -22.70
N LEU A 1034 15.09 35.84 -23.84
CA LEU A 1034 16.04 35.26 -24.81
C LEU A 1034 17.46 35.80 -24.65
N GLN A 1035 17.61 37.04 -24.18
CA GLN A 1035 18.91 37.72 -24.12
C GLN A 1035 19.37 37.97 -22.69
N THR A 1036 20.64 37.67 -22.42
CA THR A 1036 21.35 38.06 -21.19
C THR A 1036 22.75 38.55 -21.52
N ASP A 1037 23.32 39.38 -20.64
CA ASP A 1037 24.73 39.82 -20.73
C ASP A 1037 25.63 39.00 -19.79
N CYS A 1038 25.06 38.10 -18.99
CA CYS A 1038 25.79 37.29 -18.02
C CYS A 1038 26.22 35.95 -18.65
N LYS A 1039 27.54 35.74 -18.79
CA LYS A 1039 28.11 34.48 -19.30
C LYS A 1039 27.77 33.28 -18.40
N ASP A 1040 27.71 33.50 -17.09
CA ASP A 1040 27.43 32.45 -16.11
C ASP A 1040 25.95 32.03 -16.20
N GLU A 1041 25.02 32.97 -16.45
CA GLU A 1041 23.60 32.63 -16.71
C GLU A 1041 23.44 31.72 -17.95
N LEU A 1042 24.25 31.91 -19.00
CA LEU A 1042 24.22 31.04 -20.19
C LEU A 1042 24.80 29.65 -19.91
N ARG A 1043 25.93 29.59 -19.20
CA ARG A 1043 26.53 28.33 -18.74
C ARG A 1043 25.56 27.56 -17.86
N ASP A 1044 25.03 28.22 -16.83
CA ASP A 1044 24.21 27.59 -15.81
C ASP A 1044 22.85 27.18 -16.36
N PHE A 1045 22.24 27.95 -17.28
CA PHE A 1045 21.04 27.51 -18.00
C PHE A 1045 21.28 26.20 -18.78
N THR A 1046 22.44 26.07 -19.42
CA THR A 1046 22.80 24.85 -20.15
C THR A 1046 23.09 23.70 -19.19
N GLN A 1047 23.84 23.94 -18.12
CA GLN A 1047 24.18 22.89 -17.15
C GLN A 1047 22.99 22.44 -16.31
N ASP A 1048 22.08 23.33 -15.94
CA ASP A 1048 20.87 22.98 -15.23
C ASP A 1048 20.03 22.02 -16.08
N ALA A 1049 19.75 22.41 -17.33
CA ALA A 1049 18.97 21.60 -18.26
C ALA A 1049 19.65 20.28 -18.68
N LEU A 1050 20.95 20.32 -19.00
CA LEU A 1050 21.68 19.16 -19.57
C LEU A 1050 22.30 18.27 -18.49
N CYS A 1051 22.82 18.86 -17.41
CA CYS A 1051 23.51 18.12 -16.35
C CYS A 1051 22.58 17.83 -15.17
N PHE A 1052 21.91 18.83 -14.60
CA PHE A 1052 21.15 18.67 -13.35
C PHE A 1052 19.82 17.92 -13.50
N VAL A 1053 19.01 18.25 -14.50
CA VAL A 1053 17.70 17.60 -14.72
C VAL A 1053 17.73 16.45 -15.74
N ASN A 1054 18.85 16.26 -16.43
CA ASN A 1054 19.01 15.21 -17.46
C ASN A 1054 20.12 14.20 -17.10
N LEU A 1055 21.42 14.51 -17.30
CA LEU A 1055 22.50 13.54 -17.02
C LEU A 1055 22.52 13.02 -15.58
N ALA A 1056 22.17 13.84 -14.60
CA ALA A 1056 22.09 13.42 -13.20
C ALA A 1056 21.02 12.35 -12.97
N GLU A 1057 19.90 12.42 -13.71
CA GLU A 1057 18.86 11.39 -13.65
C GLU A 1057 19.28 10.12 -14.40
N LEU A 1058 19.93 10.28 -15.56
CA LEU A 1058 20.50 9.14 -16.28
C LEU A 1058 21.56 8.43 -15.42
N GLY A 1059 22.46 9.17 -14.79
CA GLY A 1059 23.49 8.61 -13.92
C GLY A 1059 22.88 7.85 -12.74
N TRP A 1060 21.87 8.43 -12.08
CA TRP A 1060 21.15 7.75 -10.99
C TRP A 1060 20.44 6.48 -11.48
N PHE A 1061 19.82 6.54 -12.67
CA PHE A 1061 19.18 5.39 -13.29
C PHE A 1061 20.18 4.27 -13.58
N LEU A 1062 21.35 4.61 -14.12
CA LEU A 1062 22.42 3.64 -14.40
C LEU A 1062 23.02 3.05 -13.12
N GLU A 1063 23.14 3.83 -12.05
CA GLU A 1063 23.59 3.35 -10.74
C GLU A 1063 22.61 2.31 -10.19
N ARG A 1064 21.30 2.56 -10.30
CA ARG A 1064 20.25 1.68 -9.76
C ARG A 1064 20.04 0.39 -10.56
N HIS A 1065 20.15 0.47 -11.88
CA HIS A 1065 19.76 -0.64 -12.77
C HIS A 1065 20.94 -1.36 -13.43
N PHE A 1066 22.13 -0.76 -13.45
CA PHE A 1066 23.33 -1.31 -14.09
C PHE A 1066 24.58 -1.23 -13.20
N GLU A 1067 24.41 -0.93 -11.90
CA GLU A 1067 25.47 -0.92 -10.88
C GLU A 1067 26.66 0.00 -11.21
N LEU A 1068 26.44 1.07 -11.99
CA LEU A 1068 27.47 2.07 -12.29
C LEU A 1068 27.55 3.10 -11.17
N ASP A 1069 28.61 3.05 -10.37
CA ASP A 1069 28.88 4.04 -9.33
C ASP A 1069 28.81 5.48 -9.87
N GLY A 1070 28.12 6.36 -9.12
CA GLY A 1070 27.90 7.75 -9.56
C GLY A 1070 29.18 8.57 -9.72
N ILE A 1071 30.24 8.31 -8.96
CA ILE A 1071 31.54 8.99 -9.14
C ILE A 1071 32.20 8.50 -10.43
N ALA A 1072 32.14 7.19 -10.72
CA ALA A 1072 32.61 6.63 -11.97
C ALA A 1072 31.85 7.19 -13.18
N PHE A 1073 30.53 7.37 -13.09
CA PHE A 1073 29.72 8.02 -14.12
C PHE A 1073 30.22 9.43 -14.44
N TRP A 1074 30.37 10.30 -13.43
CA TRP A 1074 30.84 11.67 -13.66
C TRP A 1074 32.30 11.74 -14.10
N SER A 1075 33.14 10.80 -13.67
CA SER A 1075 34.53 10.68 -14.13
C SER A 1075 34.60 10.33 -15.61
N LEU A 1076 33.71 9.44 -16.08
CA LEU A 1076 33.58 9.14 -17.49
C LEU A 1076 33.13 10.38 -18.28
N VAL A 1077 32.04 11.04 -17.86
CA VAL A 1077 31.53 12.25 -18.53
C VAL A 1077 32.62 13.33 -18.60
N LYS A 1078 33.32 13.57 -17.48
CA LYS A 1078 34.46 14.50 -17.43
C LYS A 1078 35.56 14.12 -18.43
N SER A 1079 35.98 12.86 -18.44
CA SER A 1079 37.05 12.41 -19.35
C SER A 1079 36.68 12.59 -20.82
N ARG A 1080 35.40 12.44 -21.18
CA ARG A 1080 34.90 12.72 -22.54
C ARG A 1080 34.98 14.21 -22.86
N ILE A 1081 34.58 15.08 -21.93
CA ILE A 1081 34.68 16.54 -22.08
C ILE A 1081 36.15 16.97 -22.22
N GLU A 1082 37.05 16.47 -21.36
CA GLU A 1082 38.48 16.78 -21.43
C GLU A 1082 39.10 16.31 -22.75
N SER A 1083 38.76 15.09 -23.19
CA SER A 1083 39.18 14.57 -24.50
C SER A 1083 38.71 15.49 -25.62
N TYR A 1084 37.46 15.94 -25.58
CA TYR A 1084 36.92 16.90 -26.53
C TYR A 1084 37.69 18.24 -26.53
N GLN A 1085 37.93 18.82 -25.35
CA GLN A 1085 38.66 20.08 -25.21
C GLN A 1085 40.11 19.95 -25.72
N SER A 1086 40.77 18.81 -25.51
CA SER A 1086 42.13 18.55 -25.97
C SER A 1086 42.27 18.52 -27.50
N ILE A 1087 41.19 18.14 -28.20
CA ILE A 1087 41.13 18.11 -29.68
C ILE A 1087 40.77 19.51 -30.21
N HIS A 1088 39.94 20.27 -29.49
CA HIS A 1088 39.39 21.56 -29.94
C HIS A 1088 40.11 22.75 -29.29
N THR A 1089 41.44 22.77 -29.34
CA THR A 1089 42.28 23.81 -28.71
C THR A 1089 41.99 25.24 -29.19
N HIS A 1090 41.44 25.41 -30.39
CA HIS A 1090 40.98 26.71 -30.90
C HIS A 1090 39.84 27.33 -30.07
N LEU A 1091 39.16 26.55 -29.23
CA LEU A 1091 38.10 26.99 -28.32
C LEU A 1091 38.58 27.19 -26.87
N SER A 1092 39.89 27.18 -26.60
CA SER A 1092 40.41 27.24 -25.22
C SER A 1092 39.88 28.46 -24.44
N GLU A 1093 39.87 29.65 -25.04
CA GLU A 1093 39.30 30.85 -24.40
C GLU A 1093 37.79 30.70 -24.13
N ARG A 1094 37.07 29.99 -25.00
CA ARG A 1094 35.63 29.75 -24.86
C ARG A 1094 35.33 28.76 -23.73
N PHE A 1095 36.20 27.77 -23.52
CA PHE A 1095 36.10 26.85 -22.38
C PHE A 1095 36.31 27.59 -21.05
N GLU A 1096 37.18 28.61 -21.00
CA GLU A 1096 37.34 29.47 -19.81
C GLU A 1096 36.14 30.41 -19.60
N VAL A 1097 35.55 30.92 -20.68
CA VAL A 1097 34.34 31.76 -20.60
C VAL A 1097 33.15 30.96 -20.07
N PHE A 1098 32.93 29.77 -20.62
CA PHE A 1098 31.87 28.85 -20.20
C PHE A 1098 32.48 27.62 -19.53
N ASP A 1099 33.05 27.84 -18.35
CA ASP A 1099 33.77 26.80 -17.60
C ASP A 1099 32.82 25.73 -17.05
N PHE A 1100 32.79 24.57 -17.72
CA PHE A 1100 31.96 23.45 -17.28
C PHE A 1100 32.49 22.73 -16.03
N PHE A 1101 33.73 23.02 -15.63
CA PHE A 1101 34.38 22.48 -14.43
C PHE A 1101 34.37 23.47 -13.26
N ALA A 1102 33.63 24.58 -13.37
CA ALA A 1102 33.41 25.50 -12.27
C ALA A 1102 32.95 24.73 -11.02
N SER A 1103 33.52 25.06 -9.86
CA SER A 1103 33.27 24.31 -8.61
C SER A 1103 31.80 24.28 -8.18
N LYS A 1104 31.01 25.26 -8.63
CA LYS A 1104 29.59 25.39 -8.39
C LYS A 1104 28.88 25.92 -9.63
N ILE A 1105 27.60 25.59 -9.74
CA ILE A 1105 26.67 26.14 -10.72
C ILE A 1105 25.36 26.53 -10.05
N ASP A 1106 24.60 27.42 -10.67
CA ASP A 1106 23.26 27.76 -10.25
C ASP A 1106 22.22 26.85 -10.93
N VAL A 1107 21.32 26.26 -10.14
CA VAL A 1107 20.21 25.40 -10.61
C VAL A 1107 18.86 25.97 -10.17
N GLU A 1108 17.81 25.81 -10.97
CA GLU A 1108 16.49 26.33 -10.65
C GLU A 1108 15.84 25.61 -9.45
N GLN A 1109 15.19 26.39 -8.57
CA GLN A 1109 14.38 25.86 -7.47
C GLN A 1109 12.94 25.71 -7.93
N LEU A 1110 12.57 24.49 -8.35
CA LEU A 1110 11.29 24.23 -9.00
C LEU A 1110 10.12 24.07 -8.01
N ALA A 1111 10.34 23.43 -6.86
CA ALA A 1111 9.27 23.19 -5.89
C ALA A 1111 8.92 24.46 -5.09
N SER A 1112 9.92 25.14 -4.56
CA SER A 1112 9.74 26.34 -3.73
C SER A 1112 9.20 27.55 -4.49
N ARG A 1113 9.41 27.60 -5.82
CA ARG A 1113 8.78 28.61 -6.70
C ARG A 1113 7.25 28.61 -6.60
N ARG A 1114 6.63 27.51 -6.18
CA ARG A 1114 5.15 27.40 -6.10
C ARG A 1114 4.53 28.15 -4.95
N PHE A 1115 5.30 28.35 -3.88
CA PHE A 1115 4.78 29.02 -2.68
C PHE A 1115 5.56 30.26 -2.25
N LEU A 1116 6.78 30.45 -2.76
CA LEU A 1116 7.54 31.68 -2.53
C LEU A 1116 7.27 32.74 -3.62
N PRO A 1117 7.46 34.04 -3.33
CA PRO A 1117 7.23 35.12 -4.30
C PRO A 1117 8.03 34.96 -5.60
N GLU A 1118 7.45 35.31 -6.74
CA GLU A 1118 8.14 35.23 -8.04
C GLU A 1118 9.34 36.20 -8.11
N GLN A 1119 10.47 35.73 -8.64
CA GLN A 1119 11.70 36.51 -8.82
C GLN A 1119 12.22 36.36 -10.25
N ARG A 1120 13.14 37.25 -10.69
CA ARG A 1120 13.68 37.20 -12.06
C ARG A 1120 14.31 35.85 -12.39
N LEU A 1121 15.13 35.32 -11.49
CA LEU A 1121 15.72 33.98 -11.55
C LEU A 1121 15.66 33.43 -10.13
N ARG A 1122 14.97 32.29 -9.93
CA ARG A 1122 14.91 31.60 -8.64
C ARG A 1122 15.83 30.38 -8.70
N VAL A 1123 17.08 30.62 -8.36
CA VAL A 1123 18.16 29.64 -8.48
C VAL A 1123 18.91 29.46 -7.16
N MET A 1124 19.60 28.34 -7.01
CA MET A 1124 20.50 28.08 -5.90
C MET A 1124 21.85 27.55 -6.39
N SER A 1125 22.94 28.00 -5.75
CA SER A 1125 24.29 27.54 -6.08
C SER A 1125 24.58 26.18 -5.44
N VAL A 1126 24.95 25.21 -6.26
CA VAL A 1126 25.16 23.80 -5.88
C VAL A 1126 26.53 23.30 -6.34
N ALA A 1127 27.04 22.25 -5.69
CA ALA A 1127 28.31 21.66 -6.06
C ALA A 1127 28.22 20.98 -7.43
N ASN A 1128 29.18 21.28 -8.31
CA ASN A 1128 29.25 20.66 -9.63
C ASN A 1128 30.00 19.32 -9.55
N PRO A 1129 29.37 18.18 -9.93
CA PRO A 1129 30.03 16.89 -9.90
C PRO A 1129 31.20 16.78 -10.90
N LEU A 1130 31.17 17.53 -12.01
CA LEU A 1130 32.27 17.56 -12.99
C LEU A 1130 33.56 18.17 -12.42
N ALA A 1131 33.46 19.07 -11.42
CA ALA A 1131 34.62 19.65 -10.77
C ALA A 1131 35.36 18.64 -9.86
N ARG A 1132 34.63 17.69 -9.26
CA ARG A 1132 35.16 16.76 -8.24
C ARG A 1132 35.63 15.41 -8.80
N ALA A 1133 35.11 15.00 -9.95
CA ALA A 1133 35.48 13.73 -10.57
C ALA A 1133 37.00 13.71 -10.88
N GLY A 1134 37.75 12.77 -10.28
CA GLY A 1134 39.20 12.62 -10.46
C GLY A 1134 40.10 13.10 -9.30
N GLY A 1135 39.55 13.67 -8.23
CA GLY A 1135 40.29 13.89 -6.97
C GLY A 1135 40.24 12.65 -6.08
N LYS A 1136 41.37 12.22 -5.51
CA LYS A 1136 41.33 11.31 -4.34
C LYS A 1136 40.52 12.02 -3.25
N ASN A 1137 39.48 11.35 -2.73
CA ASN A 1137 38.74 11.83 -1.57
C ASN A 1137 39.72 12.09 -0.42
N ASP A 1138 39.78 13.33 0.06
CA ASP A 1138 40.21 13.67 1.42
C ASP A 1138 38.99 13.68 2.35
#